data_AF-A0A9P6FDR0-F1
#
_entry.id   AF-A0A9P6FDR0-F1
#
_cell.length_a   1.000
_cell.length_b   1.000
_cell.length_c   1.000
_cell.angle_alpha   90.00
_cell.angle_beta   90.00
_cell.angle_gamma   90.00
#
_symmetry.space_group_name_H-M   'P 1'
#
loop_
_entity.id
_entity.type
_entity.pdbx_description
1 polymer ?
#
loop_
_entity_poly.entity_id
_entity_poly.type
_entity_poly.pdbx_seq_one_letter_code
_entity_poly.pdbx_strand_id
1 'polypeptide(L)'
;MAISPQPSTSTSDATPGRLRVLIVGGGIGGLMLGLMLEQASIDYVILERSPEIRPLGSAISMNGTVLRVFEQLGLLEDLYKISKFSGRVHLVKEDTVTQGHVDLEHYRERYGYYSVVFGRPELLKLLTSRIPPGKLILGKRILTTARTEFGVLARCSDNTAYEGDILVGADGAYSSVRQNMYKELKDKRMLPRSDSKPLKFDQNIVVGITDELDPEKYSALRQDFAEIHAIIGNKAPYTMWLIPIPGNRFAWSIGGRILDSDAGKEDVRSFSFAEWFPELATDVCDLVRDYVLPDLTKSYQEDGHYKDRKTDADMHHQYSDMASISESSIHSTLSTEDSSNASSRGTKELKSEPLHSGAIHLPDNIPGLLPRRQTPTAKPGTVGELIDATPADRVSKVMLESKLFKTWHHERTVLIGDACHKVLPFAGQGAIQAILDCISLANALYDMNTVSDDDITKAFKRYRTERFPIAKSSVYGSRSFGRLLDYQGKLSDFIRTITFNSVPTWILRLATDKMHLNRPQLTYLPMVPDHGLAKAHVQDYSPKYLALLVEERQKALAASTARNYSHDSQREQQNGDLCAAVTGAEPETRNENNNLHGTRPIRHNHSNHHHHSNKIHADYPTDPSVYDNPPNCDPHHSSPIPTPPPIRHRINTFYFDHELYKGNQEKSFSH
;
A
#
# COMPACT_ATOMS: atom_id res chain seq x y z
N MET A 1 22.64 27.69 45.91
CA MET A 1 23.04 26.26 45.97
C MET A 1 22.86 25.68 44.58
N ALA A 2 23.97 25.33 43.92
CA ALA A 2 23.97 24.76 42.58
C ALA A 2 23.52 23.30 42.66
N ILE A 3 22.47 22.94 41.92
CA ILE A 3 22.02 21.56 41.77
C ILE A 3 22.60 21.05 40.44
N SER A 4 23.48 20.07 40.55
CA SER A 4 24.16 19.40 39.43
C SER A 4 23.14 18.73 38.50
N PRO A 5 23.27 18.84 37.16
CA PRO A 5 22.43 18.09 36.25
C PRO A 5 22.83 16.60 36.30
N GLN A 6 21.87 15.75 36.62
CA GLN A 6 22.02 14.29 36.53
C GLN A 6 22.08 13.86 35.06
N PRO A 7 22.90 12.85 34.70
CA PRO A 7 23.08 12.44 33.32
C PRO A 7 21.80 11.82 32.77
N SER A 8 21.38 12.32 31.61
CA SER A 8 20.33 11.73 30.79
C SER A 8 20.66 10.28 30.48
N THR A 9 19.72 9.37 30.74
CA THR A 9 19.78 7.99 30.24
C THR A 9 19.71 8.02 28.71
N SER A 10 20.88 8.01 28.08
CA SER A 10 21.04 7.83 26.64
C SER A 10 20.67 6.39 26.28
N THR A 11 19.50 6.19 25.68
CA THR A 11 19.27 5.01 24.86
C THR A 11 20.03 5.20 23.54
N SER A 12 21.34 5.01 23.59
CA SER A 12 22.24 5.06 22.45
C SER A 12 22.71 3.66 22.07
N ASP A 13 21.79 2.83 21.59
CA ASP A 13 22.14 1.71 20.69
C ASP A 13 21.99 2.19 19.24
N ALA A 14 22.47 3.40 18.94
CA ALA A 14 22.61 3.87 17.57
C ALA A 14 23.87 3.23 17.00
N THR A 15 23.72 2.13 16.26
CA THR A 15 24.83 1.54 15.50
C THR A 15 25.33 2.60 14.50
N PRO A 16 26.58 3.08 14.60
CA PRO A 16 27.06 4.14 13.71
C PRO A 16 27.00 3.70 12.25
N GLY A 17 26.32 4.48 11.40
CA GLY A 17 26.29 4.29 9.94
C GLY A 17 24.98 3.74 9.33
N ARG A 18 23.95 3.42 10.13
CA ARG A 18 22.64 2.97 9.62
C ARG A 18 21.63 4.12 9.65
N LEU A 19 21.03 4.43 8.50
CA LEU A 19 19.98 5.45 8.35
C LEU A 19 18.86 5.25 9.38
N ARG A 20 18.55 6.31 10.15
CA ARG A 20 17.48 6.35 11.14
C ARG A 20 16.41 7.37 10.79
N VAL A 21 15.17 6.91 10.71
CA VAL A 21 13.99 7.72 10.35
C VAL A 21 13.08 7.95 11.56
N LEU A 22 12.84 9.21 11.91
CA LEU A 22 11.83 9.59 12.91
C LEU A 22 10.48 9.78 12.21
N ILE A 23 9.47 8.99 12.56
CA ILE A 23 8.11 9.09 12.00
C ILE A 23 7.19 9.71 13.05
N VAL A 24 6.66 10.90 12.79
CA VAL A 24 5.76 11.59 13.71
C VAL A 24 4.32 11.35 13.31
N GLY A 25 3.58 10.59 14.13
CA GLY A 25 2.19 10.18 13.93
C GLY A 25 2.05 8.68 13.71
N GLY A 26 1.32 8.00 14.61
CA GLY A 26 0.98 6.57 14.57
C GLY A 26 -0.35 6.28 13.86
N GLY A 27 -0.72 7.08 12.87
CA GLY A 27 -1.85 6.79 11.99
C GLY A 27 -1.50 5.79 10.89
N ILE A 28 -2.44 5.56 9.96
CA ILE A 28 -2.25 4.62 8.82
C ILE A 28 -0.95 4.90 8.07
N GLY A 29 -0.66 6.17 7.74
CA GLY A 29 0.57 6.54 7.02
C GLY A 29 1.84 6.23 7.81
N GLY A 30 1.88 6.56 9.10
CA GLY A 30 3.07 6.30 9.92
C GLY A 30 3.32 4.81 10.18
N LEU A 31 2.25 4.05 10.48
CA LEU A 31 2.34 2.60 10.69
C LEU A 31 2.73 1.87 9.40
N MET A 32 2.12 2.22 8.26
CA MET A 32 2.48 1.61 6.97
C MET A 32 3.91 1.94 6.58
N LEU A 33 4.36 3.19 6.73
CA LEU A 33 5.76 3.54 6.47
C LEU A 33 6.70 2.75 7.37
N GLY A 34 6.39 2.63 8.67
CA GLY A 34 7.19 1.82 9.60
C GLY A 34 7.34 0.36 9.14
N LEU A 35 6.24 -0.30 8.75
CA LEU A 35 6.27 -1.67 8.23
C LEU A 35 7.11 -1.77 6.94
N MET A 36 7.00 -0.80 6.04
CA MET A 36 7.78 -0.78 4.80
C MET A 36 9.28 -0.56 5.04
N LEU A 37 9.63 0.29 6.02
CA LEU A 37 11.02 0.52 6.43
C LEU A 37 11.61 -0.68 7.18
N GLU A 38 10.79 -1.40 7.96
CA GLU A 38 11.17 -2.66 8.60
C GLU A 38 11.64 -3.69 7.54
N GLN A 39 10.84 -3.88 6.48
CA GLN A 39 11.20 -4.75 5.35
C GLN A 39 12.47 -4.28 4.62
N ALA A 40 12.71 -2.97 4.59
CA ALA A 40 13.91 -2.38 4.01
C ALA A 40 15.16 -2.49 4.90
N SER A 41 15.03 -3.01 6.13
CA SER A 41 16.09 -2.92 7.15
C SER A 41 16.59 -1.47 7.36
N ILE A 42 15.70 -0.48 7.30
CA ILE A 42 15.98 0.91 7.65
C ILE A 42 15.57 1.13 9.10
N ASP A 43 16.43 1.73 9.93
CA ASP A 43 16.06 1.99 11.32
C ASP A 43 15.00 3.10 11.38
N TYR A 44 14.02 2.93 12.26
CA TYR A 44 12.99 3.94 12.48
C TYR A 44 12.43 3.90 13.91
N VAL A 45 11.72 4.97 14.26
CA VAL A 45 10.84 5.04 15.43
C VAL A 45 9.61 5.87 15.09
N ILE A 46 8.44 5.42 15.53
CA ILE A 46 7.16 6.09 15.37
C ILE A 46 6.79 6.75 16.69
N LEU A 47 6.56 8.07 16.65
CA LEU A 47 6.19 8.90 17.79
C LEU A 47 4.72 9.32 17.63
N GLU A 48 3.83 8.73 18.43
CA GLU A 48 2.40 9.04 18.42
C GLU A 48 2.03 9.91 19.62
N ARG A 49 1.31 11.01 19.36
CA ARG A 49 0.92 11.98 20.40
C ARG A 49 -0.08 11.43 21.41
N SER A 50 -0.95 10.51 20.99
CA SER A 50 -1.99 9.94 21.83
C SER A 50 -1.38 8.89 22.78
N PRO A 51 -1.80 8.85 24.05
CA PRO A 51 -1.36 7.80 24.99
C PRO A 51 -1.98 6.43 24.65
N GLU A 52 -3.04 6.41 23.84
CA GLU A 52 -3.74 5.21 23.38
C GLU A 52 -4.19 5.37 21.92
N ILE A 53 -4.27 4.28 21.17
CA ILE A 53 -4.81 4.32 19.80
C ILE A 53 -6.34 4.36 19.89
N ARG A 54 -6.93 5.54 19.72
CA ARG A 54 -8.38 5.71 19.81
C ARG A 54 -9.09 5.25 18.54
N PRO A 55 -10.14 4.42 18.66
CA PRO A 55 -10.99 4.06 17.53
C PRO A 55 -11.85 5.27 17.13
N LEU A 56 -11.60 5.86 15.96
CA LEU A 56 -12.55 6.80 15.36
C LEU A 56 -13.62 6.00 14.59
N GLY A 57 -14.89 6.32 14.82
CA GLY A 57 -16.07 5.62 14.29
C GLY A 57 -16.34 5.85 12.80
N SER A 58 -15.37 5.61 11.93
CA SER A 58 -15.55 5.70 10.46
C SER A 58 -15.07 4.44 9.75
N ALA A 59 -15.81 4.00 8.73
CA ALA A 59 -15.32 3.00 7.79
C ALA A 59 -14.23 3.54 6.86
N ILE A 60 -13.39 2.64 6.38
CA ILE A 60 -12.38 2.89 5.35
C ILE A 60 -12.58 1.85 4.25
N SER A 61 -12.46 2.29 3.00
CA SER A 61 -12.38 1.42 1.83
C SER A 61 -10.95 1.36 1.29
N MET A 62 -10.52 0.18 0.83
CA MET A 62 -9.28 -0.02 0.08
C MET A 62 -9.56 -0.80 -1.19
N ASN A 63 -8.71 -0.62 -2.21
CA ASN A 63 -8.88 -1.27 -3.50
C ASN A 63 -7.53 -1.71 -4.08
N GLY A 64 -7.56 -2.31 -5.28
CA GLY A 64 -6.38 -2.84 -5.97
C GLY A 64 -5.23 -1.85 -6.19
N THR A 65 -5.44 -0.54 -5.97
CA THR A 65 -4.36 0.45 -5.98
C THR A 65 -3.32 0.22 -4.87
N VAL A 66 -3.76 -0.26 -3.71
CA VAL A 66 -2.89 -0.50 -2.55
C VAL A 66 -2.88 -1.94 -2.08
N LEU A 67 -3.89 -2.77 -2.41
CA LEU A 67 -3.95 -4.16 -1.92
C LEU A 67 -2.75 -5.02 -2.36
N ARG A 68 -2.12 -4.72 -3.50
CA ARG A 68 -0.86 -5.37 -3.92
C ARG A 68 0.26 -5.18 -2.89
N VAL A 69 0.36 -4.02 -2.25
CA VAL A 69 1.39 -3.81 -1.21
C VAL A 69 1.06 -4.57 0.07
N PHE A 70 -0.22 -4.75 0.40
CA PHE A 70 -0.61 -5.61 1.53
C PHE A 70 -0.22 -7.06 1.27
N GLU A 71 -0.34 -7.53 0.02
CA GLU A 71 0.15 -8.84 -0.38
C GLU A 71 1.68 -8.94 -0.30
N GLN A 72 2.42 -7.95 -0.81
CA GLN A 72 3.89 -7.90 -0.65
C GLN A 72 4.34 -7.93 0.82
N LEU A 73 3.54 -7.37 1.72
CA LEU A 73 3.81 -7.35 3.16
C LEU A 73 3.27 -8.58 3.90
N GLY A 74 2.61 -9.52 3.22
CA GLY A 74 1.99 -10.70 3.84
C GLY A 74 0.82 -10.37 4.78
N LEU A 75 0.11 -9.28 4.50
CA LEU A 75 -1.00 -8.76 5.32
C LEU A 75 -2.37 -8.90 4.65
N LEU A 76 -2.43 -9.34 3.38
CA LEU A 76 -3.68 -9.37 2.62
C LEU A 76 -4.75 -10.26 3.27
N GLU A 77 -4.38 -11.47 3.69
CA GLU A 77 -5.32 -12.42 4.30
C GLU A 77 -5.90 -11.92 5.62
N ASP A 78 -5.06 -11.35 6.48
CA ASP A 78 -5.53 -10.79 7.75
C ASP A 78 -6.37 -9.53 7.54
N LEU A 79 -6.09 -8.75 6.50
CA LEU A 79 -6.95 -7.64 6.09
C LEU A 79 -8.32 -8.16 5.65
N TYR A 80 -8.38 -9.23 4.85
CA TYR A 80 -9.65 -9.82 4.42
C TYR A 80 -10.48 -10.35 5.58
N LYS A 81 -9.87 -10.97 6.61
CA LYS A 81 -10.57 -11.43 7.82
C LYS A 81 -11.30 -10.31 8.57
N ILE A 82 -10.81 -9.08 8.49
CA ILE A 82 -11.42 -7.90 9.13
C ILE A 82 -12.23 -7.05 8.15
N SER A 83 -12.52 -7.55 6.95
CA SER A 83 -13.16 -6.80 5.86
C SER A 83 -14.44 -7.46 5.34
N LYS A 84 -15.29 -6.64 4.72
CA LYS A 84 -16.25 -7.08 3.71
C LYS A 84 -15.76 -6.71 2.32
N PHE A 85 -16.12 -7.49 1.29
CA PHE A 85 -15.87 -7.10 -0.09
C PHE A 85 -16.87 -6.02 -0.51
N SER A 86 -16.49 -5.05 -1.33
CA SER A 86 -17.42 -4.01 -1.80
C SER A 86 -18.23 -4.55 -2.98
N GLY A 87 -19.56 -4.59 -2.83
CA GLY A 87 -20.50 -4.99 -3.89
C GLY A 87 -20.87 -3.79 -4.76
N ARG A 88 -22.11 -3.29 -4.63
CA ARG A 88 -22.54 -2.06 -5.31
C ARG A 88 -22.58 -0.86 -4.37
N VAL A 89 -22.45 0.31 -4.97
CA VAL A 89 -22.81 1.60 -4.36
C VAL A 89 -24.12 2.05 -4.96
N HIS A 90 -25.20 1.99 -4.20
CA HIS A 90 -26.53 2.45 -4.58
C HIS A 90 -26.67 3.94 -4.27
N LEU A 91 -27.04 4.72 -5.26
CA LEU A 91 -27.47 6.09 -5.06
C LEU A 91 -28.99 6.10 -4.93
N VAL A 92 -29.47 6.46 -3.76
CA VAL A 92 -30.89 6.48 -3.43
C VAL A 92 -31.29 7.84 -2.91
N LYS A 93 -32.52 8.25 -3.16
CA LYS A 93 -33.10 9.45 -2.57
C LYS A 93 -33.69 9.13 -1.19
N GLU A 94 -33.89 10.17 -0.39
CA GLU A 94 -34.57 10.12 0.92
C GLU A 94 -35.95 9.43 0.87
N ASP A 95 -36.66 9.52 -0.25
CA ASP A 95 -37.94 8.84 -0.49
C ASP A 95 -37.77 7.38 -0.98
N THR A 96 -36.58 6.80 -0.81
CA THR A 96 -36.17 5.45 -1.21
C THR A 96 -36.11 5.19 -2.71
N VAL A 97 -36.30 6.22 -3.55
CA VAL A 97 -36.18 6.07 -5.00
C VAL A 97 -34.71 5.91 -5.39
N THR A 98 -34.36 4.78 -5.99
CA THR A 98 -33.02 4.53 -6.55
C THR A 98 -32.77 5.42 -7.76
N GLN A 99 -31.72 6.25 -7.70
CA GLN A 99 -31.27 7.07 -8.82
C GLN A 99 -30.28 6.33 -9.72
N GLY A 100 -29.58 5.32 -9.22
CA GLY A 100 -28.63 4.53 -9.99
C GLY A 100 -27.70 3.74 -9.07
N HIS A 101 -26.76 3.01 -9.66
CA HIS A 101 -25.76 2.26 -8.90
C HIS A 101 -24.40 2.23 -9.61
N VAL A 102 -23.34 1.99 -8.83
CA VAL A 102 -22.00 1.70 -9.33
C VAL A 102 -21.62 0.30 -8.88
N ASP A 103 -21.25 -0.55 -9.83
CA ASP A 103 -20.77 -1.90 -9.57
C ASP A 103 -19.25 -1.90 -9.29
N LEU A 104 -18.85 -2.32 -8.09
CA LEU A 104 -17.45 -2.45 -7.70
C LEU A 104 -16.93 -3.89 -7.79
N GLU A 105 -17.78 -4.90 -8.02
CA GLU A 105 -17.35 -6.30 -8.12
C GLU A 105 -16.41 -6.51 -9.32
N HIS A 106 -16.64 -5.76 -10.41
CA HIS A 106 -15.80 -5.80 -11.61
C HIS A 106 -14.31 -5.45 -11.30
N TYR A 107 -14.03 -4.79 -10.17
CA TYR A 107 -12.66 -4.40 -9.80
C TYR A 107 -11.74 -5.62 -9.69
N ARG A 108 -12.25 -6.80 -9.32
CA ARG A 108 -11.44 -8.02 -9.30
C ARG A 108 -10.93 -8.38 -10.68
N GLU A 109 -11.82 -8.54 -11.66
CA GLU A 109 -11.43 -8.88 -13.02
C GLU A 109 -10.51 -7.81 -13.63
N ARG A 110 -10.85 -6.53 -13.41
CA ARG A 110 -10.14 -5.43 -14.05
C ARG A 110 -8.82 -5.06 -13.37
N TYR A 111 -8.73 -5.14 -12.04
CA TYR A 111 -7.58 -4.68 -11.27
C TYR A 111 -6.92 -5.76 -10.40
N GLY A 112 -7.40 -7.00 -10.45
CA GLY A 112 -6.84 -8.16 -9.74
C GLY A 112 -7.38 -8.37 -8.33
N TYR A 113 -8.08 -7.40 -7.74
CA TYR A 113 -8.53 -7.44 -6.34
C TYR A 113 -9.96 -6.92 -6.20
N TYR A 114 -10.74 -7.54 -5.32
CA TYR A 114 -11.96 -6.90 -4.83
C TYR A 114 -11.60 -5.65 -4.03
N SER A 115 -12.41 -4.60 -4.16
CA SER A 115 -12.41 -3.53 -3.18
C SER A 115 -12.92 -4.09 -1.84
N VAL A 116 -12.38 -3.60 -0.73
CA VAL A 116 -12.72 -4.04 0.62
C VAL A 116 -13.10 -2.85 1.49
N VAL A 117 -13.97 -3.09 2.48
CA VAL A 117 -14.42 -2.10 3.44
C VAL A 117 -14.44 -2.66 4.85
N PHE A 118 -13.99 -1.84 5.80
CA PHE A 118 -13.79 -2.25 7.19
C PHE A 118 -13.79 -1.03 8.12
N GLY A 119 -13.87 -1.27 9.43
CA GLY A 119 -13.69 -0.22 10.42
C GLY A 119 -12.22 0.22 10.53
N ARG A 120 -11.99 1.53 10.65
CA ARG A 120 -10.65 2.09 10.89
C ARG A 120 -9.93 1.48 12.10
N PRO A 121 -10.60 1.22 13.25
CA PRO A 121 -9.94 0.63 14.42
C PRO A 121 -9.28 -0.72 14.15
N GLU A 122 -9.95 -1.57 13.39
CA GLU A 122 -9.50 -2.92 13.08
C GLU A 122 -8.22 -2.89 12.23
N LEU A 123 -8.15 -1.99 11.25
CA LEU A 123 -6.93 -1.78 10.48
C LEU A 123 -5.78 -1.28 11.35
N LEU A 124 -6.01 -0.27 12.20
CA LEU A 124 -4.96 0.25 13.08
C LEU A 124 -4.44 -0.83 14.04
N LYS A 125 -5.33 -1.69 14.55
CA LYS A 125 -4.96 -2.84 15.40
C LYS A 125 -4.11 -3.84 14.63
N LEU A 126 -4.51 -4.19 13.41
CA LEU A 126 -3.74 -5.08 12.53
C LEU A 126 -2.35 -4.51 12.27
N LEU A 127 -2.24 -3.26 11.80
CA LEU A 127 -0.96 -2.64 11.49
C LEU A 127 -0.06 -2.52 12.74
N THR A 128 -0.62 -2.10 13.88
CA THR A 128 0.13 -1.96 15.14
C THR A 128 0.66 -3.29 15.63
N SER A 129 -0.12 -4.38 15.51
CA SER A 129 0.31 -5.73 15.93
C SER A 129 1.52 -6.25 15.15
N ARG A 130 1.81 -5.67 13.98
CA ARG A 130 2.93 -6.05 13.11
C ARG A 130 4.15 -5.15 13.29
N ILE A 131 4.03 -4.05 14.04
CA ILE A 131 5.16 -3.20 14.40
C ILE A 131 5.94 -3.86 15.56
N PRO A 132 7.27 -4.01 15.46
CA PRO A 132 8.06 -4.57 16.55
C PRO A 132 7.93 -3.76 17.85
N PRO A 133 7.98 -4.44 19.02
CA PRO A 133 7.99 -3.76 20.31
C PRO A 133 9.09 -2.68 20.38
N GLY A 134 8.76 -1.52 20.97
CA GLY A 134 9.69 -0.39 21.11
C GLY A 134 9.83 0.50 19.86
N LYS A 135 9.30 0.10 18.69
CA LYS A 135 9.29 0.94 17.48
C LYS A 135 8.16 1.96 17.46
N LEU A 136 7.04 1.70 18.15
CA LEU A 136 5.94 2.64 18.33
C LEU A 136 5.93 3.15 19.78
N ILE A 137 6.08 4.47 19.95
CA ILE A 137 6.11 5.12 21.26
C ILE A 137 4.92 6.10 21.35
N LEU A 138 4.02 5.81 22.28
CA LEU A 138 2.80 6.59 22.54
C LEU A 138 3.06 7.79 23.47
N GLY A 139 2.14 8.75 23.50
CA GLY A 139 2.22 9.95 24.33
C GLY A 139 3.30 10.97 23.89
N LYS A 140 3.89 10.82 22.70
CA LYS A 140 5.00 11.64 22.19
C LYS A 140 4.51 12.75 21.26
N ARG A 141 3.94 13.81 21.84
CA ARG A 141 3.53 15.01 21.10
C ARG A 141 4.74 15.89 20.76
N ILE A 142 5.02 16.09 19.48
CA ILE A 142 6.10 16.99 19.03
C ILE A 142 5.72 18.46 19.24
N LEU A 143 6.64 19.23 19.81
CA LEU A 143 6.53 20.68 19.97
C LEU A 143 7.43 21.41 18.97
N THR A 144 8.70 21.03 18.94
CA THR A 144 9.71 21.69 18.12
C THR A 144 10.59 20.69 17.41
N THR A 145 11.04 21.06 16.22
CA THR A 145 12.02 20.31 15.44
C THR A 145 13.20 21.21 15.12
N ALA A 146 14.41 20.69 15.17
CA ALA A 146 15.61 21.44 14.84
C ALA A 146 16.57 20.58 14.03
N ARG A 147 17.31 21.20 13.12
CA ARG A 147 18.43 20.55 12.45
C ARG A 147 19.61 20.41 13.42
N THR A 148 20.28 19.26 13.37
CA THR A 148 21.60 19.04 14.01
C THR A 148 22.69 19.07 12.93
N GLU A 149 23.95 18.91 13.31
CA GLU A 149 25.07 18.91 12.35
C GLU A 149 24.87 17.87 11.23
N PHE A 150 24.40 16.67 11.60
CA PHE A 150 24.26 15.53 10.69
C PHE A 150 22.82 14.99 10.56
N GLY A 151 21.85 15.57 11.26
CA GLY A 151 20.51 14.99 11.35
C GLY A 151 19.43 15.99 11.76
N VAL A 152 18.42 15.48 12.47
CA VAL A 152 17.26 16.22 12.95
C VAL A 152 16.90 15.77 14.37
N LEU A 153 16.54 16.74 15.19
CA LEU A 153 16.11 16.58 16.56
C LEU A 153 14.61 16.91 16.67
N ALA A 154 13.82 15.99 17.21
CA ALA A 154 12.42 16.20 17.53
C ALA A 154 12.25 16.26 19.05
N ARG A 155 11.71 17.37 19.58
CA ARG A 155 11.45 17.54 21.02
C ARG A 155 9.97 17.35 21.32
N CYS A 156 9.69 16.52 22.32
CA CYS A 156 8.35 16.17 22.75
C CYS A 156 7.88 17.07 23.91
N SER A 157 6.57 17.11 24.15
CA SER A 157 5.96 17.90 25.24
C SER A 157 6.29 17.40 26.65
N ASP A 158 6.75 16.16 26.78
CA ASP A 158 7.20 15.55 28.03
C ASP A 158 8.71 15.76 28.28
N ASN A 159 9.33 16.69 27.55
CA ASN A 159 10.77 17.00 27.56
C ASN A 159 11.67 15.88 27.03
N THR A 160 11.13 14.76 26.55
CA THR A 160 11.93 13.77 25.82
C THR A 160 12.30 14.30 24.43
N ALA A 161 13.41 13.79 23.89
CA ALA A 161 13.87 14.18 22.56
C ALA A 161 14.43 12.98 21.80
N TYR A 162 14.27 13.00 20.48
CA TYR A 162 14.67 11.94 19.59
C TYR A 162 15.51 12.52 18.45
N GLU A 163 16.63 11.86 18.17
CA GLU A 163 17.52 12.21 17.06
C GLU A 163 17.47 11.12 15.99
N GLY A 164 17.51 11.57 14.74
CA GLY A 164 17.62 10.71 13.56
C GLY A 164 18.15 11.50 12.38
N ASP A 165 18.28 10.83 11.24
CA ASP A 165 18.80 11.45 10.02
C ASP A 165 17.72 12.17 9.22
N ILE A 166 16.48 11.66 9.31
CA ILE A 166 15.30 12.12 8.59
C ILE A 166 14.11 12.22 9.55
N LEU A 167 13.30 13.26 9.38
CA LEU A 167 12.03 13.43 10.06
C LEU A 167 10.88 13.35 9.07
N VAL A 168 9.94 12.45 9.31
CA VAL A 168 8.72 12.28 8.53
C VAL A 168 7.52 12.81 9.31
N GLY A 169 6.86 13.84 8.81
CA GLY A 169 5.58 14.33 9.32
C GLY A 169 4.42 13.51 8.76
N ALA A 170 3.88 12.60 9.57
CA ALA A 170 2.70 11.78 9.31
C ALA A 170 1.56 12.09 10.30
N ASP A 171 1.60 13.26 10.95
CA ASP A 171 0.76 13.70 12.06
C ASP A 171 -0.51 14.46 11.62
N GLY A 172 -0.97 14.18 10.40
CA GLY A 172 -2.29 14.55 9.92
C GLY A 172 -2.46 16.01 9.48
N ALA A 173 -3.72 16.41 9.32
CA ALA A 173 -4.09 17.70 8.73
C ALA A 173 -3.52 18.90 9.48
N TYR A 174 -3.35 18.81 10.81
CA TYR A 174 -2.80 19.86 11.68
C TYR A 174 -1.33 19.64 12.04
N SER A 175 -0.59 18.95 11.17
CA SER A 175 0.82 18.58 11.36
C SER A 175 1.67 19.64 12.06
N SER A 176 2.19 19.28 13.23
CA SER A 176 3.18 20.03 14.01
C SER A 176 4.53 20.08 13.31
N VAL A 177 4.90 18.99 12.63
CA VAL A 177 6.11 18.89 11.81
C VAL A 177 6.06 19.89 10.65
N ARG A 178 4.95 19.92 9.91
CA ARG A 178 4.75 20.91 8.84
C ARG A 178 4.83 22.34 9.37
N GLN A 179 4.21 22.62 10.51
CA GLN A 179 4.21 23.96 11.10
C GLN A 179 5.62 24.42 11.47
N ASN A 180 6.44 23.56 12.09
CA ASN A 180 7.84 23.86 12.39
C ASN A 180 8.65 24.10 11.12
N MET A 181 8.54 23.20 10.13
CA MET A 181 9.20 23.33 8.83
C MET A 181 8.79 24.63 8.10
N TYR A 182 7.51 25.00 8.16
CA TYR A 182 7.00 26.21 7.50
C TYR A 182 7.38 27.49 8.23
N LYS A 183 7.54 27.45 9.55
CA LYS A 183 8.07 28.58 10.32
C LYS A 183 9.47 28.92 9.84
N GLU A 184 10.35 27.93 9.76
CA GLU A 184 11.71 28.11 9.24
C GLU A 184 11.73 28.65 7.81
N LEU A 185 10.95 28.05 6.91
CA LEU A 185 10.85 28.52 5.52
C LEU A 185 10.28 29.93 5.41
N LYS A 186 9.38 30.32 6.31
CA LYS A 186 8.82 31.68 6.35
C LYS A 186 9.89 32.69 6.78
N ASP A 187 10.69 32.35 7.80
CA ASP A 187 11.81 33.19 8.26
C ASP A 187 12.86 33.35 7.15
N LYS A 188 13.12 32.29 6.38
CA LYS A 188 13.96 32.29 5.16
C LYS A 188 13.30 32.94 3.93
N ARG A 189 12.05 33.40 4.01
CA ARG A 189 11.23 33.94 2.88
C ARG A 189 11.09 32.98 1.67
N MET A 190 11.11 31.67 1.94
CA MET A 190 11.04 30.60 0.93
C MET A 190 9.65 29.91 0.87
N LEU A 191 8.76 30.17 1.84
CA LEU A 191 7.45 29.52 1.87
C LEU A 191 6.50 30.09 0.79
N PRO A 192 5.90 29.26 -0.09
CA PRO A 192 4.92 29.72 -1.06
C PRO A 192 3.68 30.34 -0.41
N ARG A 193 3.15 31.43 -1.00
CA ARG A 193 1.92 32.09 -0.51
C ARG A 193 0.68 31.18 -0.47
N SER A 194 0.63 30.12 -1.27
CA SER A 194 -0.47 29.15 -1.21
C SER A 194 -0.46 28.34 0.09
N ASP A 195 0.73 28.10 0.63
CA ASP A 195 0.95 27.19 1.74
C ASP A 195 0.73 27.89 3.09
N SER A 196 0.94 29.21 3.14
CA SER A 196 0.66 30.04 4.32
C SER A 196 -0.84 30.28 4.59
N LYS A 197 -1.71 30.04 3.61
CA LYS A 197 -3.17 30.15 3.82
C LYS A 197 -3.64 29.11 4.84
N PRO A 198 -4.67 29.38 5.66
CA PRO A 198 -5.24 28.35 6.53
C PRO A 198 -5.80 27.18 5.71
N LEU A 199 -6.09 26.07 6.38
CA LEU A 199 -6.90 25.00 5.80
C LEU A 199 -8.26 25.58 5.40
N LYS A 200 -8.77 25.12 4.26
CA LYS A 200 -10.06 25.56 3.75
C LYS A 200 -11.13 24.67 4.34
N PHE A 201 -12.01 25.23 5.16
CA PHE A 201 -13.25 24.57 5.56
C PHE A 201 -14.10 24.28 4.32
N ASP A 202 -14.55 23.03 4.18
CA ASP A 202 -15.43 22.62 3.09
C ASP A 202 -16.83 22.27 3.60
N GLN A 203 -16.95 21.47 4.67
CA GLN A 203 -18.24 21.15 5.31
C GLN A 203 -18.06 20.43 6.66
N ASN A 204 -19.13 20.31 7.43
CA ASN A 204 -19.20 19.37 8.55
C ASN A 204 -19.68 17.97 8.12
N ILE A 205 -19.26 16.95 8.85
CA ILE A 205 -19.79 15.57 8.76
C ILE A 205 -19.96 15.00 10.16
N VAL A 206 -21.01 14.23 10.39
CA VAL A 206 -21.17 13.36 11.56
C VAL A 206 -20.96 11.93 11.11
N VAL A 207 -20.14 11.16 11.83
CA VAL A 207 -19.85 9.76 11.54
C VAL A 207 -20.19 8.89 12.75
N GLY A 208 -20.56 7.64 12.51
CA GLY A 208 -20.84 6.67 13.56
C GLY A 208 -20.62 5.23 13.12
N ILE A 209 -20.36 4.34 14.09
CA ILE A 209 -20.36 2.88 13.89
C ILE A 209 -21.27 2.25 14.94
N THR A 210 -22.30 1.55 14.49
CA THR A 210 -23.26 0.88 15.38
C THR A 210 -22.58 -0.18 16.26
N ASP A 211 -23.23 -0.55 17.36
CA ASP A 211 -23.03 -1.87 17.96
C ASP A 211 -23.54 -2.97 17.03
N GLU A 212 -23.31 -4.21 17.44
CA GLU A 212 -23.78 -5.38 16.69
C GLU A 212 -25.31 -5.34 16.56
N LEU A 213 -25.79 -5.44 15.33
CA LEU A 213 -27.21 -5.42 15.00
C LEU A 213 -27.69 -6.82 14.63
N ASP A 214 -28.99 -7.07 14.85
CA ASP A 214 -29.64 -8.32 14.47
C ASP A 214 -29.69 -8.49 12.93
N PRO A 215 -28.98 -9.49 12.37
CA PRO A 215 -28.98 -9.74 10.93
C PRO A 215 -30.31 -10.28 10.40
N GLU A 216 -31.25 -10.76 11.23
CA GLU A 216 -32.61 -11.08 10.79
C GLU A 216 -33.39 -9.80 10.45
N LYS A 217 -33.18 -8.72 11.22
CA LYS A 217 -33.78 -7.41 10.95
C LYS A 217 -33.08 -6.70 9.78
N TYR A 218 -31.75 -6.79 9.71
CA TYR A 218 -30.93 -6.12 8.69
C TYR A 218 -30.16 -7.14 7.85
N SER A 219 -30.83 -7.81 6.91
CA SER A 219 -30.24 -8.95 6.19
C SER A 219 -29.04 -8.59 5.29
N ALA A 220 -28.87 -7.32 4.88
CA ALA A 220 -27.64 -6.83 4.24
C ALA A 220 -26.37 -7.10 5.07
N LEU A 221 -26.49 -7.23 6.39
CA LEU A 221 -25.35 -7.53 7.27
C LEU A 221 -24.86 -8.98 7.13
N ARG A 222 -25.68 -9.91 6.61
CA ARG A 222 -25.27 -11.32 6.39
C ARG A 222 -24.41 -11.52 5.14
N GLN A 223 -24.43 -10.56 4.22
CA GLN A 223 -23.79 -10.72 2.92
C GLN A 223 -22.27 -10.50 3.05
N ASP A 224 -21.47 -11.32 2.37
CA ASP A 224 -20.02 -11.14 2.31
C ASP A 224 -19.65 -9.85 1.56
N PHE A 225 -20.49 -9.47 0.59
CA PHE A 225 -20.41 -8.20 -0.10
C PHE A 225 -21.21 -7.12 0.64
N ALA A 226 -20.56 -5.99 0.87
CA ALA A 226 -21.16 -4.78 1.39
C ALA A 226 -21.89 -4.04 0.27
N GLU A 227 -23.22 -4.05 0.33
CA GLU A 227 -24.09 -3.18 -0.45
C GLU A 227 -24.14 -1.79 0.19
N ILE A 228 -23.39 -0.85 -0.39
CA ILE A 228 -23.18 0.49 0.15
C ILE A 228 -24.31 1.40 -0.36
N HIS A 229 -24.89 2.21 0.53
CA HIS A 229 -25.95 3.14 0.16
C HIS A 229 -25.50 4.58 0.39
N ALA A 230 -25.59 5.40 -0.65
CA ALA A 230 -25.48 6.85 -0.60
C ALA A 230 -26.90 7.44 -0.73
N ILE A 231 -27.44 7.90 0.40
CA ILE A 231 -28.78 8.48 0.52
C ILE A 231 -28.67 10.00 0.34
N ILE A 232 -29.35 10.54 -0.66
CA ILE A 232 -29.35 11.97 -0.98
C ILE A 232 -30.64 12.59 -0.43
N GLY A 233 -30.49 13.61 0.41
CA GLY A 233 -31.62 14.37 0.96
C GLY A 233 -32.40 15.09 -0.12
N ASN A 234 -33.74 15.04 -0.07
CA ASN A 234 -34.61 15.77 -0.99
C ASN A 234 -35.06 17.11 -0.37
N LYS A 235 -35.29 17.13 0.94
CA LYS A 235 -35.78 18.31 1.67
C LYS A 235 -34.67 19.24 2.16
N ALA A 236 -33.47 18.69 2.34
CA ALA A 236 -32.30 19.41 2.80
C ALA A 236 -31.03 18.92 2.08
N PRO A 237 -30.00 19.79 1.92
CA PRO A 237 -28.76 19.45 1.24
C PRO A 237 -27.83 18.62 2.13
N TYR A 238 -28.18 17.35 2.36
CA TYR A 238 -27.31 16.38 3.02
C TYR A 238 -27.13 15.11 2.17
N THR A 239 -26.03 14.42 2.41
CA THR A 239 -25.72 13.10 1.90
C THR A 239 -25.43 12.20 3.09
N MET A 240 -26.14 11.08 3.19
CA MET A 240 -25.88 10.05 4.19
C MET A 240 -25.26 8.81 3.52
N TRP A 241 -24.15 8.33 4.06
CA TRP A 241 -23.57 7.05 3.67
C TRP A 241 -23.93 5.98 4.69
N LEU A 242 -24.29 4.80 4.20
CA LEU A 242 -24.53 3.62 5.01
C LEU A 242 -23.73 2.44 4.43
N ILE A 243 -22.83 1.91 5.25
CA ILE A 243 -21.81 0.95 4.82
C ILE A 243 -21.86 -0.26 5.76
N PRO A 244 -22.30 -1.44 5.28
CA PRO A 244 -22.11 -2.68 6.02
C PRO A 244 -20.62 -2.94 6.25
N ILE A 245 -20.24 -3.23 7.49
CA ILE A 245 -18.88 -3.66 7.86
C ILE A 245 -18.95 -4.98 8.65
N PRO A 246 -17.81 -5.68 8.85
CA PRO A 246 -17.79 -6.93 9.64
C PRO A 246 -18.32 -6.78 11.06
N GLY A 247 -18.76 -7.91 11.63
CA GLY A 247 -19.35 -7.96 12.98
C GLY A 247 -20.80 -7.49 13.05
N ASN A 248 -21.56 -7.63 11.96
CA ASN A 248 -22.96 -7.20 11.82
C ASN A 248 -23.17 -5.73 12.25
N ARG A 249 -22.31 -4.83 11.77
CA ARG A 249 -22.37 -3.40 12.07
C ARG A 249 -22.55 -2.58 10.82
N PHE A 250 -23.14 -1.40 10.99
CA PHE A 250 -23.08 -0.34 9.99
C PHE A 250 -22.10 0.74 10.42
N ALA A 251 -21.25 1.14 9.50
CA ALA A 251 -20.65 2.47 9.54
C ALA A 251 -21.57 3.43 8.77
N TRP A 252 -21.89 4.57 9.37
CA TRP A 252 -22.71 5.59 8.75
C TRP A 252 -22.06 6.96 8.85
N SER A 253 -22.43 7.84 7.93
CA SER A 253 -22.05 9.24 8.00
C SER A 253 -23.12 10.14 7.41
N ILE A 254 -23.27 11.34 7.96
CA ILE A 254 -24.19 12.38 7.49
C ILE A 254 -23.35 13.62 7.24
N GLY A 255 -23.25 14.04 5.99
CA GLY A 255 -22.53 15.23 5.57
C GLY A 255 -23.42 16.19 4.78
N GLY A 256 -22.95 17.41 4.57
CA GLY A 256 -23.61 18.37 3.67
C GLY A 256 -23.92 19.70 4.35
N ARG A 257 -24.46 20.63 3.55
CA ARG A 257 -24.57 22.05 3.91
C ARG A 257 -25.55 22.34 5.05
N ILE A 258 -26.47 21.41 5.34
CA ILE A 258 -27.34 21.54 6.52
C ILE A 258 -26.55 21.60 7.83
N LEU A 259 -25.32 21.07 7.83
CA LEU A 259 -24.43 21.04 8.99
C LEU A 259 -23.56 22.28 9.13
N ASP A 260 -23.63 23.21 8.18
CA ASP A 260 -22.75 24.38 8.10
C ASP A 260 -23.33 25.63 8.78
N SER A 261 -24.59 25.62 9.25
CA SER A 261 -25.28 26.78 9.83
C SER A 261 -24.61 27.33 11.11
N ASP A 262 -23.80 26.53 11.79
CA ASP A 262 -22.99 26.94 12.95
C ASP A 262 -21.49 27.05 12.63
N ALA A 263 -21.07 26.70 11.41
CA ALA A 263 -19.69 26.78 10.93
C ALA A 263 -19.32 28.23 10.60
N GLY A 264 -19.26 29.07 11.61
CA GLY A 264 -18.95 30.51 11.44
C GLY A 264 -19.25 31.39 12.64
N LYS A 265 -19.90 30.89 13.70
CA LYS A 265 -20.00 31.62 14.97
C LYS A 265 -18.66 31.48 15.72
N GLU A 266 -18.16 32.61 16.20
CA GLU A 266 -16.77 32.88 16.60
C GLU A 266 -16.20 31.91 17.66
N ASP A 267 -14.86 31.75 17.66
CA ASP A 267 -14.01 31.17 18.72
C ASP A 267 -13.98 29.65 19.01
N VAL A 268 -14.41 28.78 18.09
CA VAL A 268 -14.21 27.31 18.24
C VAL A 268 -12.81 26.81 17.79
N ARG A 269 -11.81 27.70 17.65
CA ARG A 269 -10.43 27.32 17.25
C ARG A 269 -9.61 26.67 18.39
N SER A 270 -10.15 26.66 19.61
CA SER A 270 -9.49 26.13 20.81
C SER A 270 -9.79 24.65 21.09
N PHE A 271 -10.66 23.99 20.31
CA PHE A 271 -11.12 22.64 20.63
C PHE A 271 -10.32 21.53 19.92
N SER A 272 -9.87 20.58 20.73
CA SER A 272 -9.21 19.34 20.34
C SER A 272 -10.07 18.55 19.35
N PHE A 273 -9.62 18.47 18.09
CA PHE A 273 -10.29 17.76 17.01
C PHE A 273 -10.22 16.24 17.18
N ALA A 274 -11.24 15.71 17.86
CA ALA A 274 -11.70 14.31 17.97
C ALA A 274 -12.70 14.17 19.13
N GLU A 275 -12.88 15.22 19.94
CA GLU A 275 -13.76 15.17 21.10
C GLU A 275 -15.23 15.38 20.69
N TRP A 276 -16.05 14.39 21.04
CA TRP A 276 -17.50 14.40 20.92
C TRP A 276 -18.08 15.56 21.72
N PHE A 277 -18.83 16.44 21.06
CA PHE A 277 -19.75 17.36 21.71
C PHE A 277 -21.17 16.78 21.51
N PRO A 278 -21.73 16.08 22.52
CA PRO A 278 -23.05 15.43 22.43
C PRO A 278 -24.08 16.34 21.78
N GLU A 279 -24.16 17.57 22.29
CA GLU A 279 -25.16 18.57 21.91
C GLU A 279 -25.11 18.92 20.42
N LEU A 280 -23.92 19.01 19.82
CA LEU A 280 -23.73 19.42 18.41
C LEU A 280 -23.96 18.28 17.39
N ALA A 281 -23.94 17.02 17.83
CA ALA A 281 -24.24 15.86 17.01
C ALA A 281 -25.71 15.46 17.12
N THR A 282 -26.34 15.68 18.28
CA THR A 282 -27.75 15.36 18.54
C THR A 282 -28.68 16.11 17.60
N ASP A 283 -28.53 17.43 17.41
CA ASP A 283 -29.40 18.21 16.51
C ASP A 283 -29.40 17.67 15.07
N VAL A 284 -28.23 17.25 14.59
CA VAL A 284 -28.05 16.68 13.24
C VAL A 284 -28.69 15.30 13.14
N CYS A 285 -28.47 14.49 14.17
CA CYS A 285 -29.06 13.17 14.26
C CYS A 285 -30.58 13.30 14.24
N ASP A 286 -31.15 14.17 15.08
CA ASP A 286 -32.58 14.45 15.22
C ASP A 286 -33.26 14.83 13.90
N LEU A 287 -32.60 15.65 13.08
CA LEU A 287 -33.10 16.03 11.76
C LEU A 287 -33.33 14.85 10.81
N VAL A 288 -32.57 13.76 10.99
CA VAL A 288 -32.60 12.61 10.08
C VAL A 288 -33.24 11.36 10.69
N ARG A 289 -33.62 11.37 11.97
CA ARG A 289 -34.07 10.16 12.71
C ARG A 289 -35.25 9.47 12.08
N ASP A 290 -36.22 10.25 11.59
CA ASP A 290 -37.48 9.74 11.07
C ASP A 290 -37.36 9.17 9.64
N TYR A 291 -36.18 9.26 9.02
CA TYR A 291 -35.98 8.75 7.68
C TYR A 291 -35.99 7.23 7.65
N VAL A 292 -36.87 6.71 6.81
CA VAL A 292 -36.98 5.29 6.53
C VAL A 292 -35.76 4.89 5.71
N LEU A 293 -35.04 3.88 6.20
CA LEU A 293 -33.91 3.33 5.46
C LEU A 293 -34.42 2.74 4.14
N PRO A 294 -33.63 2.81 3.06
CA PRO A 294 -33.93 2.02 1.87
C PRO A 294 -34.10 0.55 2.27
N ASP A 295 -34.76 -0.25 1.45
CA ASP A 295 -34.96 -1.67 1.75
C ASP A 295 -33.60 -2.41 1.83
N LEU A 296 -33.02 -2.42 3.04
CA LEU A 296 -31.75 -3.09 3.37
C LEU A 296 -31.92 -4.62 3.40
N THR A 297 -33.12 -5.11 3.10
CA THR A 297 -33.44 -6.54 3.13
C THR A 297 -33.41 -7.19 1.75
N LYS A 298 -33.48 -6.40 0.67
CA LYS A 298 -33.31 -6.89 -0.70
C LYS A 298 -31.85 -7.21 -0.98
N SER A 299 -31.53 -8.50 -1.04
CA SER A 299 -30.32 -8.93 -1.74
C SER A 299 -30.50 -8.64 -3.23
N TYR A 300 -29.75 -7.70 -3.80
CA TYR A 300 -29.82 -7.34 -5.22
C TYR A 300 -29.32 -8.44 -6.18
N GLN A 301 -29.13 -9.67 -5.71
CA GLN A 301 -28.79 -10.85 -6.52
C GLN A 301 -29.94 -11.31 -7.46
N GLU A 302 -31.14 -10.72 -7.37
CA GLU A 302 -32.30 -11.14 -8.17
C GLU A 302 -32.36 -10.56 -9.58
N ASP A 303 -31.62 -9.50 -9.89
CA ASP A 303 -31.64 -8.88 -11.22
C ASP A 303 -30.76 -9.68 -12.19
N GLY A 304 -31.26 -10.84 -12.64
CA GLY A 304 -31.07 -11.58 -13.92
C GLY A 304 -29.72 -11.67 -14.66
N HIS A 305 -28.73 -10.84 -14.37
CA HIS A 305 -27.40 -10.75 -14.95
C HIS A 305 -26.39 -11.70 -14.29
N TYR A 306 -26.79 -12.40 -13.23
CA TYR A 306 -25.93 -13.25 -12.40
C TYR A 306 -25.97 -14.74 -12.79
N LYS A 307 -26.21 -15.07 -14.07
CA LYS A 307 -26.41 -16.47 -14.53
C LYS A 307 -25.13 -17.29 -14.74
N ASP A 308 -23.94 -16.68 -14.75
CA ASP A 308 -22.68 -17.42 -14.93
C ASP A 308 -21.83 -17.42 -13.66
N ARG A 309 -22.35 -18.00 -12.57
CA ARG A 309 -21.53 -18.42 -11.43
C ARG A 309 -21.07 -19.86 -11.67
N LYS A 310 -19.84 -20.04 -12.16
CA LYS A 310 -19.07 -21.20 -11.72
C LYS A 310 -18.68 -20.94 -10.27
N THR A 311 -19.14 -21.82 -9.39
CA THR A 311 -18.96 -21.79 -7.94
C THR A 311 -17.50 -21.58 -7.55
N ASP A 312 -17.27 -20.65 -6.62
CA ASP A 312 -15.99 -20.28 -5.98
C ASP A 312 -15.27 -21.42 -5.22
N ALA A 313 -15.64 -22.68 -5.43
CA ALA A 313 -14.92 -23.86 -4.93
C ALA A 313 -13.51 -23.97 -5.55
N ASP A 314 -13.28 -23.40 -6.73
CA ASP A 314 -11.97 -23.42 -7.40
C ASP A 314 -10.93 -22.48 -6.74
N MET A 315 -11.35 -21.54 -5.86
CA MET A 315 -10.41 -20.63 -5.18
C MET A 315 -9.61 -21.30 -4.06
N HIS A 316 -10.14 -22.36 -3.42
CA HIS A 316 -9.34 -23.14 -2.47
C HIS A 316 -8.30 -24.03 -3.17
N HIS A 317 -8.58 -24.47 -4.40
CA HIS A 317 -7.63 -25.29 -5.16
C HIS A 317 -6.54 -24.47 -5.84
N GLN A 318 -6.82 -23.25 -6.31
CA GLN A 318 -5.79 -22.47 -7.01
C GLN A 318 -4.63 -22.02 -6.10
N TYR A 319 -4.88 -21.84 -4.79
CA TYR A 319 -3.83 -21.58 -3.80
C TYR A 319 -3.22 -22.87 -3.21
N SER A 320 -3.91 -24.02 -3.24
CA SER A 320 -3.29 -25.31 -2.91
C SER A 320 -2.37 -25.83 -4.02
N ASP A 321 -2.70 -25.56 -5.28
CA ASP A 321 -1.93 -25.99 -6.44
C ASP A 321 -0.68 -25.13 -6.67
N MET A 322 -0.65 -23.87 -6.20
CA MET A 322 0.59 -23.07 -6.20
C MET A 322 1.59 -23.54 -5.14
N ALA A 323 1.13 -24.12 -4.02
CA ALA A 323 2.02 -24.77 -3.07
C ALA A 323 2.67 -26.02 -3.71
N SER A 324 1.93 -26.80 -4.49
CA SER A 324 2.45 -28.00 -5.18
C SER A 324 3.27 -27.71 -6.43
N ILE A 325 3.04 -26.59 -7.14
CA ILE A 325 3.86 -26.18 -8.31
C ILE A 325 5.21 -25.56 -7.89
N SER A 326 5.30 -25.04 -6.66
CA SER A 326 6.58 -24.59 -6.09
C SER A 326 7.49 -25.77 -5.68
N GLU A 327 6.91 -26.95 -5.40
CA GLU A 327 7.65 -28.19 -5.16
C GLU A 327 7.89 -29.00 -6.45
N SER A 328 7.01 -28.93 -7.45
CA SER A 328 7.15 -29.71 -8.69
C SER A 328 8.14 -29.12 -9.72
N SER A 329 8.54 -27.85 -9.58
CA SER A 329 9.54 -27.23 -10.46
C SER A 329 10.99 -27.43 -10.00
N ILE A 330 11.19 -28.18 -8.90
CA ILE A 330 12.51 -28.55 -8.37
C ILE A 330 12.80 -30.06 -8.55
N HIS A 331 11.83 -30.85 -9.01
CA HIS A 331 11.99 -32.30 -9.24
C HIS A 331 11.61 -32.76 -10.66
N SER A 332 12.23 -32.18 -11.70
CA SER A 332 12.15 -32.75 -13.06
C SER A 332 13.51 -33.03 -13.71
N THR A 333 14.56 -33.19 -12.90
CA THR A 333 15.82 -33.78 -13.35
C THR A 333 16.38 -34.63 -12.21
N LEU A 334 16.60 -35.92 -12.51
CA LEU A 334 17.15 -36.98 -11.65
C LEU A 334 16.12 -37.78 -10.83
N SER A 335 15.57 -38.82 -11.46
CA SER A 335 15.31 -40.09 -10.76
C SER A 335 15.14 -41.23 -11.78
N THR A 336 16.20 -42.01 -11.97
CA THR A 336 16.13 -43.41 -12.39
C THR A 336 16.79 -44.21 -11.28
N GLU A 337 16.01 -45.10 -10.64
CA GLU A 337 16.42 -46.29 -9.88
C GLU A 337 17.22 -45.99 -8.57
N ASP A 338 17.09 -46.66 -7.43
CA ASP A 338 16.50 -47.95 -7.11
C ASP A 338 16.20 -48.01 -5.59
N SER A 339 15.36 -48.97 -5.23
CA SER A 339 14.81 -49.24 -3.89
C SER A 339 15.80 -49.81 -2.84
N SER A 340 15.56 -49.53 -1.54
CA SER A 340 15.35 -50.53 -0.45
C SER A 340 15.92 -50.19 0.96
N ASN A 341 15.06 -50.41 1.97
CA ASN A 341 15.25 -50.86 3.37
C ASN A 341 15.94 -50.01 4.49
N ALA A 342 15.06 -49.46 5.35
CA ALA A 342 14.93 -49.62 6.83
C ALA A 342 16.14 -49.90 7.76
N SER A 343 16.37 -49.03 8.78
CA SER A 343 15.92 -49.22 10.19
C SER A 343 16.80 -48.54 11.29
N SER A 344 16.12 -47.78 12.15
CA SER A 344 16.25 -47.65 13.63
C SER A 344 17.46 -47.04 14.38
N ARG A 345 17.11 -46.24 15.42
CA ARG A 345 17.84 -45.75 16.63
C ARG A 345 18.94 -44.69 16.40
N GLY A 346 19.02 -43.56 17.09
CA GLY A 346 18.33 -43.03 18.28
C GLY A 346 19.37 -42.42 19.23
N THR A 347 19.64 -41.11 19.15
CA THR A 347 20.33 -40.32 20.19
C THR A 347 19.89 -38.86 20.17
N LYS A 348 19.59 -38.34 21.37
CA LYS A 348 19.13 -36.99 21.69
C LYS A 348 20.27 -35.97 21.61
N GLU A 349 20.04 -34.82 20.98
CA GLU A 349 20.71 -33.56 21.29
C GLU A 349 19.71 -32.40 21.22
N LEU A 350 19.71 -31.58 22.29
CA LEU A 350 18.91 -30.36 22.44
C LEU A 350 19.29 -29.32 21.37
N LYS A 351 18.32 -28.90 20.56
CA LYS A 351 18.39 -27.67 19.75
C LYS A 351 17.11 -26.85 19.92
N SER A 352 17.33 -25.56 20.10
CA SER A 352 16.35 -24.46 20.13
C SER A 352 15.27 -24.59 19.05
N GLU A 353 14.00 -24.51 19.45
CA GLU A 353 12.85 -24.60 18.54
C GLU A 353 12.79 -23.41 17.55
N PRO A 354 12.70 -23.68 16.23
CA PRO A 354 12.17 -22.75 15.26
C PRO A 354 10.63 -22.75 15.33
N LEU A 355 10.02 -21.55 15.19
CA LEU A 355 8.57 -21.37 15.07
C LEU A 355 7.99 -22.37 14.06
N HIS A 356 7.22 -23.32 14.56
CA HIS A 356 6.41 -24.20 13.72
C HIS A 356 5.37 -23.37 12.98
N SER A 357 5.42 -23.42 11.64
CA SER A 357 4.26 -23.16 10.80
C SER A 357 3.25 -24.27 11.05
N GLY A 358 2.38 -24.08 12.05
CA GLY A 358 1.21 -24.90 12.21
C GLY A 358 0.33 -24.72 10.97
N ALA A 359 0.27 -25.76 10.14
CA ALA A 359 -0.83 -25.92 9.19
C ALA A 359 -2.11 -26.00 10.02
N ILE A 360 -2.95 -24.97 9.93
CA ILE A 360 -4.25 -24.92 10.61
C ILE A 360 -5.30 -25.24 9.56
N HIS A 361 -5.93 -26.40 9.71
CA HIS A 361 -7.20 -26.72 9.05
C HIS A 361 -8.22 -25.62 9.34
N LEU A 362 -8.75 -25.00 8.29
CA LEU A 362 -10.08 -24.37 8.38
C LEU A 362 -11.09 -25.51 8.59
N PRO A 363 -12.11 -25.36 9.45
CA PRO A 363 -13.09 -26.41 9.67
C PRO A 363 -13.81 -26.74 8.36
N ASP A 364 -13.51 -27.92 7.84
CA ASP A 364 -14.25 -28.57 6.78
C ASP A 364 -15.67 -28.88 7.28
N ASN A 365 -16.67 -28.50 6.48
CA ASN A 365 -18.10 -28.80 6.64
C ASN A 365 -18.80 -28.16 7.85
N ILE A 366 -19.65 -27.17 7.56
CA ILE A 366 -21.00 -27.16 8.14
C ILE A 366 -21.89 -27.98 7.19
N PRO A 367 -22.32 -29.20 7.56
CA PRO A 367 -23.23 -29.98 6.74
C PRO A 367 -24.63 -29.35 6.78
N GLY A 368 -25.17 -29.03 5.60
CA GLY A 368 -26.61 -28.91 5.39
C GLY A 368 -27.29 -27.66 5.95
N LEU A 369 -27.21 -26.56 5.21
CA LEU A 369 -28.33 -25.62 5.04
C LEU A 369 -28.04 -24.73 3.83
N LEU A 370 -28.61 -25.08 2.68
CA LEU A 370 -28.86 -24.10 1.63
C LEU A 370 -29.60 -22.93 2.30
N PRO A 371 -29.17 -21.66 2.13
CA PRO A 371 -29.84 -20.53 2.76
C PRO A 371 -31.30 -20.51 2.28
N ARG A 372 -32.23 -20.83 3.19
CA ARG A 372 -33.64 -20.56 2.97
C ARG A 372 -33.81 -19.05 2.93
N ARG A 373 -34.31 -18.54 1.80
CA ARG A 373 -34.93 -17.21 1.75
C ARG A 373 -36.06 -17.19 2.76
N GLN A 374 -35.89 -16.41 3.82
CA GLN A 374 -37.02 -15.89 4.56
C GLN A 374 -37.44 -14.59 3.90
N THR A 375 -38.73 -14.48 3.56
CA THR A 375 -39.33 -13.20 3.18
C THR A 375 -39.31 -12.28 4.40
N PRO A 376 -38.65 -11.11 4.33
CA PRO A 376 -38.71 -10.12 5.39
C PRO A 376 -40.17 -9.70 5.59
N THR A 377 -40.68 -9.85 6.81
CA THR A 377 -42.00 -9.34 7.22
C THR A 377 -41.89 -8.04 8.03
N ALA A 378 -40.66 -7.55 8.24
CA ALA A 378 -40.40 -6.35 9.04
C ALA A 378 -40.48 -5.08 8.19
N LYS A 379 -41.04 -4.01 8.77
CA LYS A 379 -40.94 -2.66 8.19
C LYS A 379 -39.46 -2.28 8.01
N PRO A 380 -39.10 -1.52 6.95
CA PRO A 380 -37.77 -0.96 6.83
C PRO A 380 -37.45 -0.14 8.08
N GLY A 381 -36.27 -0.37 8.66
CA GLY A 381 -35.81 0.35 9.85
C GLY A 381 -35.64 1.85 9.57
N THR A 382 -35.35 2.64 10.60
CA THR A 382 -35.11 4.09 10.43
C THR A 382 -33.66 4.46 10.72
N VAL A 383 -33.22 5.62 10.23
CA VAL A 383 -31.91 6.17 10.60
C VAL A 383 -31.82 6.39 12.11
N GLY A 384 -32.93 6.77 12.76
CA GLY A 384 -33.01 6.90 14.22
C GLY A 384 -32.67 5.61 14.96
N GLU A 385 -33.13 4.46 14.47
CA GLU A 385 -32.77 3.16 15.05
C GLU A 385 -31.26 2.87 14.95
N LEU A 386 -30.62 3.25 13.83
CA LEU A 386 -29.16 3.10 13.68
C LEU A 386 -28.40 4.04 14.62
N ILE A 387 -28.87 5.28 14.75
CA ILE A 387 -28.30 6.27 15.68
C ILE A 387 -28.41 5.76 17.13
N ASP A 388 -29.56 5.22 17.52
CA ASP A 388 -29.78 4.69 18.87
C ASP A 388 -28.93 3.45 19.15
N ALA A 389 -28.66 2.66 18.12
CA ALA A 389 -27.74 1.52 18.20
C ALA A 389 -26.26 1.94 18.09
N THR A 390 -25.94 3.23 18.02
CA THR A 390 -24.56 3.71 17.94
C THR A 390 -24.12 4.27 19.30
N PRO A 391 -23.13 3.65 19.96
CA PRO A 391 -22.67 4.15 21.24
C PRO A 391 -22.00 5.52 21.07
N ALA A 392 -22.19 6.41 22.05
CA ALA A 392 -21.78 7.81 21.98
C ALA A 392 -20.27 7.99 21.73
N ASP A 393 -19.44 7.10 22.25
CA ASP A 393 -17.99 7.09 22.07
C ASP A 393 -17.55 6.68 20.65
N ARG A 394 -18.45 6.16 19.82
CA ARG A 394 -18.24 5.86 18.40
C ARG A 394 -18.89 6.87 17.46
N VAL A 395 -19.50 7.93 17.98
CA VAL A 395 -20.01 9.04 17.17
C VAL A 395 -19.01 10.19 17.20
N SER A 396 -18.79 10.82 16.04
CA SER A 396 -17.90 11.99 15.98
C SER A 396 -18.41 13.01 14.97
N LYS A 397 -18.46 14.28 15.37
CA LYS A 397 -18.59 15.41 14.46
C LYS A 397 -17.20 15.81 13.98
N VAL A 398 -16.98 15.77 12.67
CA VAL A 398 -15.69 16.04 12.04
C VAL A 398 -15.84 17.24 11.11
N MET A 399 -14.97 18.22 11.31
CA MET A 399 -14.83 19.33 10.38
C MET A 399 -13.99 18.86 9.18
N LEU A 400 -14.60 18.86 8.00
CA LEU A 400 -13.91 18.47 6.77
C LEU A 400 -13.26 19.70 6.15
N GLU A 401 -11.94 19.64 6.13
CA GLU A 401 -11.10 20.57 5.40
C GLU A 401 -10.37 19.83 4.29
N SER A 402 -9.98 20.56 3.26
CA SER A 402 -9.10 20.02 2.25
C SER A 402 -8.05 21.03 1.80
N LYS A 403 -6.85 20.53 1.52
CA LYS A 403 -5.76 21.36 1.02
C LYS A 403 -4.67 20.50 0.39
N LEU A 404 -4.21 20.96 -0.77
CA LEU A 404 -2.97 20.49 -1.37
C LEU A 404 -1.88 21.51 -1.06
N PHE A 405 -0.90 21.12 -0.25
CA PHE A 405 0.28 21.94 0.03
C PHE A 405 1.29 21.81 -1.11
N LYS A 406 2.07 22.86 -1.40
CA LYS A 406 3.11 22.85 -2.45
C LYS A 406 4.45 22.36 -1.93
N THR A 407 4.79 22.69 -0.69
CA THR A 407 6.04 22.32 -0.03
C THR A 407 5.83 21.09 0.83
N TRP A 408 6.41 19.97 0.39
CA TRP A 408 6.28 18.65 1.04
C TRP A 408 7.52 18.25 1.81
N HIS A 409 8.65 18.94 1.60
CA HIS A 409 9.90 18.67 2.29
C HIS A 409 10.76 19.92 2.35
N HIS A 410 11.67 19.95 3.32
CA HIS A 410 12.74 20.93 3.44
C HIS A 410 13.88 20.30 4.24
N GLU A 411 15.10 20.42 3.72
CA GLU A 411 16.29 19.80 4.32
C GLU A 411 16.03 18.32 4.65
N ARG A 412 16.11 17.93 5.91
CA ARG A 412 15.93 16.55 6.39
C ARG A 412 14.50 16.20 6.83
N THR A 413 13.54 17.10 6.58
CA THR A 413 12.12 16.89 6.93
C THR A 413 11.28 16.67 5.68
N VAL A 414 10.42 15.65 5.70
CA VAL A 414 9.45 15.32 4.64
C VAL A 414 8.06 15.06 5.23
N LEU A 415 7.00 15.33 4.47
CA LEU A 415 5.61 15.18 4.89
C LEU A 415 4.90 14.12 4.04
N ILE A 416 4.02 13.32 4.67
CA ILE A 416 3.19 12.33 3.98
C ILE A 416 1.72 12.42 4.40
N GLY A 417 0.82 11.92 3.54
CA GLY A 417 -0.61 11.85 3.82
C GLY A 417 -1.26 13.22 4.04
N ASP A 418 -2.18 13.30 4.99
CA ASP A 418 -2.91 14.53 5.33
C ASP A 418 -2.00 15.71 5.74
N ALA A 419 -0.74 15.44 6.12
CA ALA A 419 0.23 16.49 6.38
C ALA A 419 0.60 17.29 5.11
N CYS A 420 0.46 16.74 3.91
CA CYS A 420 0.81 17.44 2.65
C CYS A 420 -0.31 17.45 1.58
N HIS A 421 -1.31 16.57 1.68
CA HIS A 421 -2.50 16.58 0.82
C HIS A 421 -3.73 16.08 1.57
N LYS A 422 -4.45 16.99 2.22
CA LYS A 422 -5.71 16.67 2.88
C LYS A 422 -6.82 16.53 1.84
N VAL A 423 -7.34 15.31 1.68
CA VAL A 423 -8.41 14.94 0.74
C VAL A 423 -9.76 14.87 1.48
N LEU A 424 -10.85 15.25 0.80
CA LEU A 424 -12.21 15.03 1.32
C LEU A 424 -12.58 13.53 1.25
N PRO A 425 -13.30 12.98 2.23
CA PRO A 425 -13.52 11.53 2.35
C PRO A 425 -14.50 10.95 1.31
N PHE A 426 -15.17 11.77 0.49
CA PHE A 426 -16.23 11.35 -0.44
C PHE A 426 -15.84 10.23 -1.42
N ALA A 427 -14.57 10.15 -1.80
CA ALA A 427 -14.08 9.13 -2.74
C ALA A 427 -13.25 8.03 -2.05
N GLY A 428 -13.22 8.00 -0.71
CA GLY A 428 -12.44 7.02 0.06
C GLY A 428 -10.93 7.09 -0.14
N GLN A 429 -10.40 8.17 -0.73
CA GLN A 429 -9.01 8.22 -1.21
C GLN A 429 -7.97 8.57 -0.15
N GLY A 430 -8.35 9.11 1.01
CA GLY A 430 -7.39 9.63 1.99
C GLY A 430 -6.34 8.60 2.45
N ALA A 431 -6.80 7.43 2.92
CA ALA A 431 -5.92 6.35 3.35
C ALA A 431 -5.08 5.78 2.20
N ILE A 432 -5.71 5.61 1.02
CA ILE A 432 -5.03 5.14 -0.19
C ILE A 432 -3.88 6.08 -0.57
N GLN A 433 -4.10 7.40 -0.59
CA GLN A 433 -3.05 8.37 -0.92
C GLN A 433 -1.92 8.39 0.12
N ALA A 434 -2.24 8.22 1.40
CA ALA A 434 -1.22 8.11 2.45
C ALA A 434 -0.35 6.85 2.26
N ILE A 435 -0.94 5.71 1.91
CA ILE A 435 -0.20 4.46 1.65
C ILE A 435 0.67 4.61 0.40
N LEU A 436 0.13 5.19 -0.68
CA LEU A 436 0.91 5.47 -1.89
C LEU A 436 2.12 6.36 -1.61
N ASP A 437 2.00 7.33 -0.69
CA ASP A 437 3.14 8.12 -0.26
C ASP A 437 4.20 7.27 0.45
N CYS A 438 3.77 6.35 1.32
CA CYS A 438 4.67 5.46 2.03
C CYS A 438 5.47 4.60 1.06
N ILE A 439 4.82 4.05 0.02
CA ILE A 439 5.48 3.24 -1.01
C ILE A 439 6.55 4.05 -1.74
N SER A 440 6.18 5.20 -2.30
CA SER A 440 7.14 6.06 -3.03
C SER A 440 8.27 6.56 -2.13
N LEU A 441 7.98 6.95 -0.89
CA LEU A 441 9.00 7.43 0.04
C LEU A 441 9.93 6.29 0.47
N ALA A 442 9.41 5.12 0.83
CA ALA A 442 10.21 3.98 1.26
C ALA A 442 11.14 3.49 0.12
N ASN A 443 10.65 3.42 -1.11
CA ASN A 443 11.47 3.14 -2.30
C ASN A 443 12.58 4.18 -2.49
N ALA A 444 12.24 5.47 -2.39
CA ALA A 444 13.23 6.53 -2.53
C ALA A 444 14.30 6.50 -1.44
N LEU A 445 13.94 6.13 -0.21
CA LEU A 445 14.87 5.99 0.91
C LEU A 445 15.75 4.74 0.79
N TYR A 446 15.18 3.61 0.35
CA TYR A 446 15.93 2.37 0.14
C TYR A 446 17.04 2.53 -0.90
N ASP A 447 16.75 3.27 -1.97
CA ASP A 447 17.66 3.55 -3.09
C ASP A 447 18.76 4.58 -2.76
N MET A 448 18.77 5.17 -1.56
CA MET A 448 19.85 6.07 -1.17
C MET A 448 21.15 5.31 -0.93
N ASN A 449 22.26 5.90 -1.41
CA ASN A 449 23.61 5.36 -1.21
C ASN A 449 24.24 5.88 0.08
N THR A 450 23.98 7.14 0.43
CA THR A 450 24.51 7.80 1.63
C THR A 450 23.42 8.56 2.37
N VAL A 451 23.75 9.02 3.59
CA VAL A 451 22.87 9.87 4.42
C VAL A 451 23.24 11.35 4.28
N SER A 452 23.80 11.73 3.13
CA SER A 452 24.17 13.12 2.82
C SER A 452 22.93 13.96 2.51
N ASP A 453 23.04 15.28 2.72
CA ASP A 453 21.95 16.21 2.42
C ASP A 453 21.52 16.17 0.95
N ASP A 454 22.45 15.93 0.03
CA ASP A 454 22.18 15.85 -1.41
C ASP A 454 21.37 14.59 -1.76
N ASP A 455 21.77 13.42 -1.24
CA ASP A 455 21.04 12.17 -1.47
C ASP A 455 19.64 12.21 -0.85
N ILE A 456 19.50 12.74 0.37
CA ILE A 456 18.18 12.94 1.01
C ILE A 456 17.31 13.89 0.19
N THR A 457 17.90 15.00 -0.29
CA THR A 457 17.18 15.97 -1.13
C THR A 457 16.73 15.34 -2.46
N LYS A 458 17.57 14.51 -3.09
CA LYS A 458 17.20 13.76 -4.31
C LYS A 458 16.06 12.79 -4.03
N ALA A 459 16.12 12.03 -2.94
CA ALA A 459 15.07 11.09 -2.55
C ALA A 459 13.72 11.81 -2.34
N PHE A 460 13.71 12.93 -1.61
CA PHE A 460 12.49 13.70 -1.39
C PHE A 460 11.94 14.35 -2.67
N LYS A 461 12.81 14.83 -3.55
CA LYS A 461 12.41 15.35 -4.87
C LYS A 461 11.79 14.26 -5.74
N ARG A 462 12.36 13.05 -5.74
CA ARG A 462 11.80 11.88 -6.45
C ARG A 462 10.41 11.56 -5.91
N TYR A 463 10.29 11.33 -4.60
CA TYR A 463 9.01 11.07 -3.93
C TYR A 463 7.94 12.11 -4.33
N ARG A 464 8.26 13.41 -4.20
CA ARG A 464 7.32 14.47 -4.53
C ARG A 464 6.96 14.49 -6.02
N THR A 465 7.91 14.25 -6.90
CA THR A 465 7.67 14.26 -8.36
C THR A 465 6.71 13.15 -8.77
N GLU A 466 6.88 11.95 -8.21
CA GLU A 466 5.98 10.81 -8.44
C GLU A 466 4.58 11.07 -7.86
N ARG A 467 4.50 11.59 -6.63
CA ARG A 467 3.25 11.63 -5.87
C ARG A 467 2.41 12.88 -6.08
N PHE A 468 3.03 14.03 -6.27
CA PHE A 468 2.32 15.31 -6.31
C PHE A 468 1.21 15.38 -7.39
N PRO A 469 1.40 14.94 -8.64
CA PRO A 469 0.35 14.97 -9.65
C PRO A 469 -0.86 14.09 -9.31
N ILE A 470 -0.62 12.93 -8.70
CA ILE A 470 -1.65 11.95 -8.34
C ILE A 470 -2.43 12.47 -7.13
N ALA A 471 -1.75 12.89 -6.07
CA ALA A 471 -2.38 13.50 -4.90
C ALA A 471 -3.19 14.75 -5.29
N LYS A 472 -2.67 15.57 -6.20
CA LYS A 472 -3.38 16.71 -6.79
C LYS A 472 -4.70 16.25 -7.43
N SER A 473 -4.66 15.24 -8.29
CA SER A 473 -5.85 14.69 -8.94
C SER A 473 -6.88 14.23 -7.90
N SER A 474 -6.44 13.52 -6.86
CA SER A 474 -7.32 13.00 -5.80
C SER A 474 -7.97 14.10 -4.96
N VAL A 475 -7.21 15.14 -4.58
CA VAL A 475 -7.76 16.30 -3.82
C VAL A 475 -8.83 17.03 -4.63
N TYR A 476 -8.56 17.35 -5.89
CA TYR A 476 -9.52 18.08 -6.72
C TYR A 476 -10.68 17.21 -7.19
N GLY A 477 -10.42 15.95 -7.54
CA GLY A 477 -11.45 14.98 -7.93
C GLY A 477 -12.45 14.74 -6.80
N SER A 478 -11.98 14.54 -5.57
CA SER A 478 -12.86 14.33 -4.40
C SER A 478 -13.73 15.56 -4.10
N ARG A 479 -13.22 16.77 -4.34
CA ARG A 479 -14.01 18.02 -4.23
C ARG A 479 -15.11 18.10 -5.28
N SER A 480 -14.78 17.79 -6.54
CA SER A 480 -15.76 17.78 -7.63
C SER A 480 -16.85 16.72 -7.39
N PHE A 481 -16.45 15.54 -6.90
CA PHE A 481 -17.39 14.46 -6.58
C PHE A 481 -18.30 14.82 -5.40
N GLY A 482 -17.76 15.41 -4.33
CA GLY A 482 -18.58 15.92 -3.21
C GLY A 482 -19.63 16.93 -3.68
N ARG A 483 -19.26 17.89 -4.53
CA ARG A 483 -20.23 18.85 -5.11
C ARG A 483 -21.33 18.17 -5.93
N LEU A 484 -21.00 17.12 -6.68
CA LEU A 484 -22.00 16.37 -7.45
C LEU A 484 -23.02 15.68 -6.54
N LEU A 485 -22.59 15.17 -5.39
CA LEU A 485 -23.47 14.52 -4.42
C LEU A 485 -24.28 15.52 -3.58
N ASP A 486 -23.69 16.64 -3.16
CA ASP A 486 -24.34 17.55 -2.21
C ASP A 486 -25.19 18.65 -2.89
N TYR A 487 -24.99 18.92 -4.19
CA TYR A 487 -25.79 19.93 -4.89
C TYR A 487 -27.24 19.48 -5.08
N GLN A 488 -28.16 20.39 -4.76
CA GLN A 488 -29.59 20.15 -4.80
C GLN A 488 -30.25 20.81 -6.02
N GLY A 489 -31.40 20.27 -6.44
CA GLY A 489 -32.25 20.82 -7.49
C GLY A 489 -32.32 19.96 -8.75
N LYS A 490 -33.33 20.24 -9.59
CA LYS A 490 -33.70 19.41 -10.76
C LYS A 490 -32.55 19.20 -11.75
N LEU A 491 -31.69 20.20 -11.95
CA LEU A 491 -30.52 20.07 -12.82
C LEU A 491 -29.46 19.13 -12.24
N SER A 492 -29.20 19.23 -10.93
CA SER A 492 -28.27 18.32 -10.24
C SER A 492 -28.78 16.89 -10.26
N ASP A 493 -30.08 16.70 -10.00
CA ASP A 493 -30.75 15.40 -10.11
C ASP A 493 -30.64 14.83 -11.52
N PHE A 494 -30.90 15.64 -12.54
CA PHE A 494 -30.75 15.22 -13.92
C PHE A 494 -29.31 14.81 -14.25
N ILE A 495 -28.31 15.62 -13.87
CA ILE A 495 -26.90 15.31 -14.09
C ILE A 495 -26.51 14.00 -13.39
N ARG A 496 -26.94 13.80 -12.13
CA ARG A 496 -26.70 12.55 -11.39
C ARG A 496 -27.34 11.36 -12.08
N THR A 497 -28.63 11.43 -12.41
CA THR A 497 -29.35 10.35 -13.09
C THR A 497 -28.68 9.98 -14.42
N ILE A 498 -28.29 10.98 -15.23
CA ILE A 498 -27.56 10.71 -16.47
C ILE A 498 -26.20 10.06 -16.18
N THR A 499 -25.46 10.58 -15.20
CA THR A 499 -24.12 10.07 -14.84
C THR A 499 -24.15 8.61 -14.41
N PHE A 500 -25.14 8.21 -13.60
CA PHE A 500 -25.20 6.88 -13.00
C PHE A 500 -26.04 5.86 -13.78
N ASN A 501 -26.98 6.28 -14.64
CA ASN A 501 -27.81 5.36 -15.43
C ASN A 501 -27.55 5.36 -16.93
N SER A 502 -27.07 6.48 -17.47
CA SER A 502 -27.03 6.69 -18.93
C SER A 502 -25.61 6.76 -19.49
N VAL A 503 -24.59 6.98 -18.65
CA VAL A 503 -23.20 6.92 -19.09
C VAL A 503 -22.83 5.45 -19.35
N PRO A 504 -22.42 5.09 -20.59
CA PRO A 504 -21.99 3.75 -20.90
C PRO A 504 -20.86 3.28 -19.96
N THR A 505 -20.94 2.03 -19.50
CA THR A 505 -19.97 1.45 -18.55
C THR A 505 -18.53 1.55 -19.04
N TRP A 506 -18.27 1.49 -20.35
CA TRP A 506 -16.93 1.63 -20.90
C TRP A 506 -16.32 3.04 -20.68
N ILE A 507 -17.13 4.11 -20.66
CA ILE A 507 -16.65 5.47 -20.37
C ILE A 507 -16.26 5.58 -18.89
N LEU A 508 -17.12 5.06 -18.00
CA LEU A 508 -16.82 4.99 -16.57
C LEU A 508 -15.54 4.18 -16.33
N ARG A 509 -15.38 3.05 -17.04
CA ARG A 509 -14.18 2.20 -16.99
C ARG A 509 -12.91 2.93 -17.45
N LEU A 510 -12.97 3.75 -18.50
CA LEU A 510 -11.80 4.55 -18.91
C LEU A 510 -11.36 5.53 -17.83
N ALA A 511 -12.34 6.17 -17.15
CA ALA A 511 -12.05 7.09 -16.05
C ALA A 511 -11.48 6.34 -14.84
N THR A 512 -12.09 5.22 -14.43
CA THR A 512 -11.60 4.42 -13.30
C THR A 512 -10.26 3.77 -13.61
N ASP A 513 -10.01 3.30 -14.83
CA ASP A 513 -8.70 2.74 -15.21
C ASP A 513 -7.61 3.76 -15.01
N LYS A 514 -7.79 4.97 -15.51
CA LYS A 514 -6.82 6.04 -15.34
C LYS A 514 -6.50 6.31 -13.87
N MET A 515 -7.49 6.18 -12.98
CA MET A 515 -7.27 6.32 -11.53
C MET A 515 -6.48 5.14 -10.93
N HIS A 516 -6.62 3.94 -11.50
CA HIS A 516 -6.01 2.69 -11.02
C HIS A 516 -4.78 2.24 -11.82
N LEU A 517 -4.31 3.01 -12.81
CA LEU A 517 -3.06 2.70 -13.55
C LEU A 517 -1.84 2.71 -12.64
N ASN A 518 -1.79 3.63 -11.68
CA ASN A 518 -0.66 3.80 -10.78
C ASN A 518 -0.83 2.93 -9.52
N ARG A 519 -0.28 1.71 -9.56
CA ARG A 519 -0.29 0.72 -8.45
C ARG A 519 1.13 0.35 -8.05
N PRO A 520 1.90 1.31 -7.50
CA PRO A 520 3.29 1.10 -7.18
C PRO A 520 3.43 0.04 -6.09
N GLN A 521 4.56 -0.62 -6.12
CA GLN A 521 5.00 -1.67 -5.21
C GLN A 521 6.32 -1.29 -4.57
N LEU A 522 6.71 -2.03 -3.54
CA LEU A 522 8.02 -1.90 -2.92
C LEU A 522 9.06 -2.51 -3.87
N THR A 523 10.06 -1.72 -4.28
CA THR A 523 11.06 -2.10 -5.29
C THR A 523 12.17 -3.00 -4.74
N TYR A 524 12.12 -3.27 -3.44
CA TYR A 524 13.07 -4.07 -2.68
C TYR A 524 12.44 -5.30 -2.04
N LEU A 525 11.24 -5.67 -2.49
CA LEU A 525 10.57 -6.93 -2.20
C LEU A 525 10.19 -7.61 -3.52
N PRO A 526 9.97 -8.93 -3.54
CA PRO A 526 9.41 -9.61 -4.70
C PRO A 526 8.12 -8.91 -5.17
N MET A 527 8.05 -8.64 -6.48
CA MET A 527 6.86 -8.02 -7.08
C MET A 527 5.73 -9.04 -7.13
N VAL A 528 4.54 -8.64 -6.67
CA VAL A 528 3.32 -9.43 -6.86
C VAL A 528 2.90 -9.29 -8.32
N PRO A 529 2.55 -10.37 -9.05
CA PRO A 529 2.09 -10.27 -10.43
C PRO A 529 0.81 -9.43 -10.57
N ASP A 530 0.62 -8.79 -11.73
CA ASP A 530 -0.62 -8.05 -12.01
C ASP A 530 -1.65 -8.96 -12.69
N HIS A 531 -2.60 -9.43 -11.90
CA HIS A 531 -3.68 -10.33 -12.31
C HIS A 531 -4.85 -9.60 -12.99
N GLY A 532 -4.89 -8.26 -12.99
CA GLY A 532 -5.98 -7.49 -13.59
C GLY A 532 -5.91 -7.42 -15.12
N LEU A 533 -7.07 -7.25 -15.78
CA LEU A 533 -7.14 -6.95 -17.21
C LEU A 533 -6.55 -5.58 -17.56
N ALA A 534 -6.87 -4.55 -16.77
CA ALA A 534 -6.23 -3.25 -16.90
C ALA A 534 -4.86 -3.35 -16.24
N LYS A 535 -3.78 -3.16 -17.03
CA LYS A 535 -2.41 -3.32 -16.54
C LYS A 535 -1.89 -2.08 -15.84
N ALA A 536 -1.17 -2.30 -14.75
CA ALA A 536 -0.48 -1.27 -14.01
C ALA A 536 0.69 -0.75 -14.82
N HIS A 537 1.18 0.45 -14.50
CA HIS A 537 2.48 0.87 -14.99
C HIS A 537 3.56 -0.12 -14.57
N VAL A 538 4.42 -0.48 -15.52
CA VAL A 538 5.59 -1.31 -15.27
C VAL A 538 6.51 -0.57 -14.30
N GLN A 539 6.99 -1.30 -13.30
CA GLN A 539 7.89 -0.78 -12.29
C GLN A 539 9.07 -1.74 -12.17
N ASP A 540 10.27 -1.20 -12.32
CA ASP A 540 11.50 -1.96 -12.16
C ASP A 540 11.86 -2.12 -10.68
N TYR A 541 12.60 -3.19 -10.39
CA TYR A 541 13.24 -3.37 -9.09
C TYR A 541 14.28 -2.29 -8.83
N SER A 542 14.56 -2.07 -7.55
CA SER A 542 15.66 -1.22 -7.12
C SER A 542 16.99 -1.78 -7.67
N PRO A 543 17.89 -0.95 -8.22
CA PRO A 543 19.22 -1.40 -8.59
C PRO A 543 19.98 -2.05 -7.42
N LYS A 544 19.79 -1.54 -6.19
CA LYS A 544 20.39 -2.08 -4.97
C LYS A 544 19.83 -3.46 -4.62
N TYR A 545 18.52 -3.65 -4.80
CA TYR A 545 17.90 -4.95 -4.61
C TYR A 545 18.31 -5.97 -5.69
N LEU A 546 18.39 -5.55 -6.96
CA LEU A 546 18.88 -6.40 -8.04
C LEU A 546 20.33 -6.86 -7.80
N ALA A 547 21.20 -5.96 -7.34
CA ALA A 547 22.58 -6.31 -6.99
C ALA A 547 22.63 -7.36 -5.87
N LEU A 548 21.78 -7.22 -4.85
CA LEU A 548 21.65 -8.19 -3.75
C LEU A 548 21.20 -9.57 -4.27
N LEU A 549 20.17 -9.63 -5.13
CA LEU A 549 19.70 -10.88 -5.71
C LEU A 549 20.78 -11.57 -6.57
N VAL A 550 21.59 -10.81 -7.30
CA VAL A 550 22.71 -11.34 -8.08
C VAL A 550 23.76 -11.96 -7.14
N GLU A 551 24.10 -11.27 -6.06
CA GLU A 551 25.05 -11.76 -5.05
C GLU A 551 24.55 -13.04 -4.37
N GLU A 552 23.28 -13.07 -3.96
CA GLU A 552 22.65 -14.26 -3.36
C GLU A 552 22.66 -15.45 -4.32
N ARG A 553 22.33 -15.23 -5.60
CA ARG A 553 22.37 -16.27 -6.62
C ARG A 553 23.78 -16.80 -6.85
N GLN A 554 24.79 -15.93 -6.84
CA GLN A 554 26.20 -16.34 -6.95
C GLN A 554 26.63 -17.17 -5.74
N LYS A 555 26.26 -16.75 -4.52
CA LYS A 555 26.52 -17.52 -3.29
C LYS A 555 25.84 -18.89 -3.32
N ALA A 556 24.58 -18.95 -3.75
CA ALA A 556 23.84 -20.20 -3.88
C ALA A 556 24.49 -21.15 -4.90
N LEU A 557 24.92 -20.62 -6.06
CA LEU A 557 25.62 -21.39 -7.08
C LEU A 557 26.98 -21.90 -6.60
N ALA A 558 27.75 -21.06 -5.89
CA ALA A 558 29.01 -21.47 -5.28
C ALA A 558 28.80 -22.60 -4.24
N ALA A 559 27.76 -22.48 -3.42
CA ALA A 559 27.42 -23.50 -2.43
C ALA A 559 26.90 -24.81 -3.04
N SER A 560 26.19 -24.78 -4.18
CA SER A 560 25.83 -26.01 -4.91
C SER A 560 27.05 -26.66 -5.55
N THR A 561 27.95 -25.87 -6.16
CA THR A 561 29.18 -26.38 -6.77
C THR A 561 30.09 -27.02 -5.72
N ALA A 562 30.27 -26.39 -4.56
CA ALA A 562 31.06 -26.95 -3.46
C ALA A 562 30.47 -28.27 -2.93
N ARG A 563 29.13 -28.38 -2.83
CA ARG A 563 28.46 -29.64 -2.45
C ARG A 563 28.70 -30.75 -3.49
N ASN A 564 28.60 -30.44 -4.78
CA ASN A 564 28.86 -31.41 -5.84
C ASN A 564 30.32 -31.90 -5.83
N TYR A 565 31.30 -31.00 -5.67
CA TYR A 565 32.72 -31.38 -5.51
C TYR A 565 32.98 -32.24 -4.26
N SER A 566 32.29 -31.98 -3.14
CA SER A 566 32.41 -32.82 -1.94
C SER A 566 31.81 -34.21 -2.13
N HIS A 567 30.72 -34.33 -2.90
CA HIS A 567 30.14 -35.62 -3.25
C HIS A 567 31.01 -36.40 -4.23
N ASP A 568 31.58 -35.75 -5.25
CA ASP A 568 32.46 -36.39 -6.22
C ASP A 568 33.77 -36.87 -5.58
N SER A 569 34.37 -36.07 -4.69
CA SER A 569 35.58 -36.48 -3.96
C SER A 569 35.32 -37.64 -2.99
N GLN A 570 34.17 -37.71 -2.33
CA GLN A 570 33.77 -38.87 -1.53
C GLN A 570 33.51 -40.13 -2.39
N ARG A 571 32.98 -39.95 -3.59
CA ARG A 571 32.73 -41.05 -4.55
C ARG A 571 34.04 -41.58 -5.15
N GLU A 572 34.99 -40.71 -5.46
CA GLU A 572 36.34 -41.08 -5.90
C GLU A 572 37.13 -41.78 -4.79
N GLN A 573 36.99 -41.35 -3.53
CA GLN A 573 37.64 -42.00 -2.39
C GLN A 573 37.03 -43.40 -2.12
N GLN A 574 35.71 -43.55 -2.19
CA GLN A 574 35.07 -44.87 -2.11
C GLN A 574 35.47 -45.80 -3.26
N ASN A 575 35.54 -45.29 -4.50
CA ASN A 575 35.99 -46.08 -5.65
C ASN A 575 37.49 -46.42 -5.59
N GLY A 576 38.32 -45.53 -5.03
CA GLY A 576 39.74 -45.76 -4.76
C GLY A 576 39.97 -46.84 -3.72
N ASP A 577 39.20 -46.83 -2.63
CA ASP A 577 39.25 -47.85 -1.57
C ASP A 577 38.74 -49.22 -2.06
N LEU A 578 37.72 -49.24 -2.94
CA LEU A 578 37.26 -50.45 -3.63
C LEU A 578 38.30 -51.02 -4.60
N CYS A 579 39.02 -50.17 -5.34
CA CYS A 579 40.13 -50.60 -6.19
C CYS A 579 41.31 -51.17 -5.37
N ALA A 580 41.64 -50.53 -4.26
CA ALA A 580 42.70 -51.00 -3.35
C ALA A 580 42.35 -52.35 -2.68
N ALA A 581 41.07 -52.62 -2.44
CA ALA A 581 40.60 -53.90 -1.91
C ALA A 581 40.59 -55.04 -2.96
N VAL A 582 40.54 -54.73 -4.25
CA VAL A 582 40.52 -55.72 -5.36
C VAL A 582 41.92 -56.03 -5.88
N THR A 583 42.87 -55.10 -5.80
CA THR A 583 44.29 -55.34 -6.08
C THR A 583 45.03 -55.61 -4.78
N GLY A 584 45.05 -56.86 -4.31
CA GLY A 584 45.79 -57.27 -3.10
C GLY A 584 47.30 -57.05 -3.22
N ALA A 585 47.77 -55.83 -2.99
CA ALA A 585 49.18 -55.48 -2.93
C ALA A 585 49.48 -54.92 -1.53
N GLU A 586 50.21 -55.71 -0.74
CA GLU A 586 50.78 -55.28 0.53
C GLU A 586 51.74 -54.11 0.32
N PRO A 587 51.82 -53.13 1.25
CA PRO A 587 52.83 -52.08 1.17
C PRO A 587 54.17 -52.64 1.69
N GLU A 588 55.08 -52.97 0.77
CA GLU A 588 56.49 -53.19 1.12
C GLU A 588 57.10 -51.88 1.63
N THR A 589 57.56 -51.91 2.87
CA THR A 589 58.45 -50.92 3.46
C THR A 589 59.78 -50.91 2.73
N ARG A 590 60.19 -49.76 2.14
CA ARG A 590 61.59 -49.57 1.76
C ARG A 590 62.06 -48.14 1.97
N ASN A 591 63.14 -48.04 2.74
CA ASN A 591 63.85 -46.85 3.12
C ASN A 591 65.05 -46.62 2.17
N GLU A 592 65.37 -45.33 1.95
CA GLU A 592 66.65 -44.73 1.51
C GLU A 592 67.21 -44.84 0.06
N ASN A 593 67.39 -43.62 -0.50
CA ASN A 593 68.57 -43.04 -1.18
C ASN A 593 69.07 -43.47 -2.58
N ASN A 594 69.33 -42.40 -3.37
CA ASN A 594 70.37 -42.16 -4.39
C ASN A 594 69.99 -42.02 -5.89
N ASN A 595 70.12 -40.77 -6.36
CA ASN A 595 70.90 -40.24 -7.49
C ASN A 595 70.89 -40.86 -8.92
N LEU A 596 70.62 -39.94 -9.87
CA LEU A 596 71.28 -39.65 -11.16
C LEU A 596 71.06 -40.53 -12.42
N HIS A 597 70.75 -39.78 -13.50
CA HIS A 597 71.12 -39.94 -14.92
C HIS A 597 70.31 -40.88 -15.85
N GLY A 598 69.70 -40.25 -16.88
CA GLY A 598 70.12 -40.50 -18.26
C GLY A 598 69.23 -41.38 -19.15
N THR A 599 68.83 -40.78 -20.28
CA THR A 599 68.61 -41.37 -21.62
C THR A 599 67.26 -42.06 -21.96
N ARG A 600 66.54 -41.40 -22.90
CA ARG A 600 65.57 -41.94 -23.90
C ARG A 600 66.30 -42.93 -24.87
N PRO A 601 65.70 -43.61 -25.89
CA PRO A 601 64.39 -43.36 -26.57
C PRO A 601 63.65 -44.61 -27.17
N ILE A 602 62.62 -44.34 -27.99
CA ILE A 602 62.08 -45.10 -29.16
C ILE A 602 60.94 -46.10 -28.86
N ARG A 603 59.65 -45.79 -29.16
CA ARG A 603 58.87 -45.80 -30.43
C ARG A 603 58.51 -47.19 -30.97
N HIS A 604 57.20 -47.50 -31.01
CA HIS A 604 56.41 -48.03 -32.14
C HIS A 604 54.92 -48.05 -31.71
N ASN A 605 54.04 -47.15 -32.17
CA ASN A 605 53.34 -47.05 -33.47
C ASN A 605 52.59 -48.30 -33.94
N HIS A 606 51.26 -48.26 -33.80
CA HIS A 606 50.24 -48.51 -34.85
C HIS A 606 48.90 -47.95 -34.30
N SER A 607 48.33 -46.84 -34.82
CA SER A 607 47.44 -46.72 -36.00
C SER A 607 46.29 -47.74 -35.98
N ASN A 608 45.02 -47.45 -36.23
CA ASN A 608 44.28 -46.29 -36.72
C ASN A 608 42.80 -46.67 -36.56
N HIS A 609 41.93 -45.76 -36.13
CA HIS A 609 40.76 -45.34 -36.91
C HIS A 609 40.02 -44.17 -36.22
N HIS A 610 40.40 -42.98 -36.69
CA HIS A 610 39.51 -41.93 -37.23
C HIS A 610 38.06 -42.37 -37.53
N HIS A 611 37.02 -41.55 -37.39
CA HIS A 611 36.82 -40.09 -37.46
C HIS A 611 35.33 -39.85 -37.02
N HIS A 612 34.79 -38.69 -36.64
CA HIS A 612 35.11 -37.27 -36.68
C HIS A 612 34.14 -36.61 -35.65
N SER A 613 34.58 -35.86 -34.63
CA SER A 613 35.00 -34.44 -34.60
C SER A 613 33.86 -33.45 -34.80
N ASN A 614 33.76 -32.27 -34.18
CA ASN A 614 34.52 -31.49 -33.19
C ASN A 614 33.63 -30.25 -32.91
N LYS A 615 33.37 -29.76 -31.69
CA LYS A 615 34.15 -28.78 -30.88
C LYS A 615 34.83 -27.66 -31.71
N ILE A 616 34.89 -26.41 -31.27
CA ILE A 616 35.91 -25.91 -30.33
C ILE A 616 35.58 -24.49 -29.81
N HIS A 617 36.12 -24.25 -28.61
CA HIS A 617 36.20 -23.07 -27.75
C HIS A 617 37.03 -21.86 -28.28
N ALA A 618 36.88 -20.77 -27.53
CA ALA A 618 37.66 -19.54 -27.50
C ALA A 618 39.12 -19.68 -27.02
N ASP A 619 39.95 -18.65 -27.27
CA ASP A 619 40.95 -18.10 -26.33
C ASP A 619 41.53 -16.75 -26.80
N TYR A 620 41.94 -15.91 -25.83
CA TYR A 620 42.59 -14.59 -25.94
C TYR A 620 44.12 -14.66 -26.19
N PRO A 621 44.81 -13.55 -26.53
CA PRO A 621 45.70 -12.89 -25.55
C PRO A 621 45.86 -11.33 -25.69
N THR A 622 46.70 -10.76 -24.81
CA THR A 622 46.97 -9.37 -24.36
C THR A 622 47.87 -8.44 -25.25
N ASP A 623 47.66 -7.11 -25.09
CA ASP A 623 48.35 -5.80 -25.40
C ASP A 623 49.88 -5.74 -25.77
N PRO A 624 50.55 -4.63 -26.23
CA PRO A 624 50.15 -3.19 -26.37
C PRO A 624 50.69 -2.30 -27.56
N SER A 625 50.07 -1.12 -27.74
CA SER A 625 50.64 0.20 -28.15
C SER A 625 50.95 0.62 -29.63
N VAL A 626 50.58 1.90 -29.93
CA VAL A 626 51.26 2.94 -30.78
C VAL A 626 50.79 3.26 -32.25
N TYR A 627 50.55 4.58 -32.49
CA TYR A 627 50.41 5.41 -33.75
C TYR A 627 49.23 5.08 -34.71
N ASP A 628 48.48 5.98 -35.38
CA ASP A 628 48.58 7.40 -35.73
C ASP A 628 47.17 7.93 -36.19
N ASN A 629 46.95 9.26 -36.11
CA ASN A 629 45.87 10.03 -36.76
C ASN A 629 46.44 10.66 -38.08
N PRO A 630 45.69 11.40 -38.94
CA PRO A 630 44.34 11.32 -39.53
C PRO A 630 44.46 11.44 -41.12
N PRO A 631 43.55 11.97 -41.99
CA PRO A 631 42.86 13.29 -41.92
C PRO A 631 41.40 13.39 -42.42
N ASN A 632 40.80 14.54 -42.07
CA ASN A 632 39.59 15.15 -42.60
C ASN A 632 39.54 15.27 -44.14
N CYS A 633 38.35 15.13 -44.73
CA CYS A 633 37.88 15.89 -45.89
C CYS A 633 36.36 16.12 -45.79
N ASP A 634 35.97 17.35 -46.08
CA ASP A 634 34.64 17.99 -45.88
C ASP A 634 33.76 17.86 -47.16
N PRO A 635 32.63 18.58 -47.35
CA PRO A 635 31.29 18.02 -47.53
C PRO A 635 30.74 18.17 -48.97
N HIS A 636 29.59 17.55 -49.28
CA HIS A 636 28.46 18.13 -50.05
C HIS A 636 27.49 17.07 -50.64
N HIS A 637 26.20 17.31 -50.40
CA HIS A 637 25.01 16.93 -51.21
C HIS A 637 24.60 15.45 -51.39
N SER A 638 23.50 15.08 -50.72
CA SER A 638 22.27 14.64 -51.41
C SER A 638 21.06 14.60 -50.45
N SER A 639 19.92 15.03 -50.97
CA SER A 639 18.69 15.44 -50.29
C SER A 639 17.83 14.29 -49.71
N PRO A 640 16.86 14.58 -48.83
CA PRO A 640 16.14 13.58 -48.02
C PRO A 640 14.84 13.06 -48.64
N ILE A 641 14.52 11.81 -48.29
CA ILE A 641 13.28 11.08 -48.57
C ILE A 641 12.15 11.65 -47.68
N PRO A 642 10.94 11.95 -48.22
CA PRO A 642 9.86 12.55 -47.44
C PRO A 642 9.13 11.51 -46.58
N THR A 643 8.96 11.80 -45.30
CA THR A 643 8.05 11.13 -44.37
C THR A 643 6.67 11.80 -44.41
N PRO A 644 5.56 11.04 -44.32
CA PRO A 644 4.21 11.62 -44.34
C PRO A 644 3.86 12.31 -43.00
N PRO A 645 3.00 13.36 -43.01
CA PRO A 645 2.71 14.17 -41.84
C PRO A 645 1.82 13.44 -40.81
N PRO A 646 1.94 13.75 -39.50
CA PRO A 646 1.09 13.15 -38.49
C PRO A 646 -0.34 13.71 -38.56
N ILE A 647 -1.32 12.81 -38.63
CA ILE A 647 -2.74 13.09 -38.53
C ILE A 647 -3.04 13.67 -37.14
N ARG A 648 -3.34 14.97 -37.07
CA ARG A 648 -3.90 15.62 -35.88
C ARG A 648 -5.37 15.27 -35.75
N HIS A 649 -5.70 14.22 -35.00
CA HIS A 649 -7.05 14.11 -34.43
C HIS A 649 -7.16 15.08 -33.23
N ARG A 650 -7.73 16.26 -33.47
CA ARG A 650 -8.32 17.10 -32.42
C ARG A 650 -9.56 16.36 -31.88
N ILE A 651 -9.39 15.60 -30.81
CA ILE A 651 -10.50 15.27 -29.92
C ILE A 651 -10.60 16.43 -28.93
N ASN A 652 -11.63 17.25 -29.09
CA ASN A 652 -12.00 18.26 -28.10
C ASN A 652 -12.40 17.55 -26.80
N THR A 653 -11.48 17.49 -25.84
CA THR A 653 -11.80 17.20 -24.44
C THR A 653 -12.75 18.28 -23.92
N PHE A 654 -13.97 17.90 -23.54
CA PHE A 654 -14.82 18.70 -22.66
C PHE A 654 -14.20 18.71 -21.26
N TYR A 655 -13.25 19.61 -21.03
CA TYR A 655 -12.94 20.08 -19.69
C TYR A 655 -13.96 21.16 -19.34
N PHE A 656 -14.67 20.98 -18.23
CA PHE A 656 -15.33 22.11 -17.55
C PHE A 656 -14.22 23.00 -16.99
N ASP A 657 -13.78 23.94 -17.82
CA ASP A 657 -12.83 24.96 -17.44
C ASP A 657 -13.51 26.00 -16.52
N HIS A 658 -12.80 26.39 -15.48
CA HIS A 658 -13.36 27.01 -14.28
C HIS A 658 -13.41 28.55 -14.36
N GLU A 659 -13.45 29.13 -15.57
CA GLU A 659 -13.35 30.58 -15.80
C GLU A 659 -14.62 31.27 -16.35
N LEU A 660 -15.74 30.56 -16.55
CA LEU A 660 -16.97 31.16 -17.10
C LEU A 660 -18.04 31.58 -16.07
N TYR A 661 -17.72 31.61 -14.78
CA TYR A 661 -18.65 32.07 -13.72
C TYR A 661 -18.04 33.14 -12.80
N LYS A 662 -17.39 34.14 -13.40
CA LYS A 662 -17.16 35.46 -12.77
C LYS A 662 -17.79 36.53 -13.64
N GLY A 663 -19.08 36.74 -13.46
CA GLY A 663 -19.81 37.86 -14.06
C GLY A 663 -21.22 37.91 -13.50
N ASN A 664 -21.56 39.03 -12.88
CA ASN A 664 -22.89 39.44 -12.40
C ASN A 664 -23.35 38.96 -11.03
N GLN A 665 -22.68 39.46 -9.99
CA GLN A 665 -23.31 39.84 -8.72
C GLN A 665 -22.65 41.14 -8.25
N GLU A 666 -23.05 42.27 -8.86
CA GLU A 666 -22.97 43.62 -8.27
C GLU A 666 -23.64 44.59 -9.25
N LYS A 667 -24.91 44.93 -8.97
CA LYS A 667 -25.52 46.24 -9.22
C LYS A 667 -26.94 46.23 -8.66
N SER A 668 -27.03 46.72 -7.43
CA SER A 668 -28.27 47.16 -6.82
C SER A 668 -28.49 48.65 -7.09
N PHE A 669 -29.76 49.04 -7.23
CA PHE A 669 -30.33 50.40 -7.12
C PHE A 669 -29.98 51.45 -8.19
N SER A 670 -30.96 51.79 -9.05
CA SER A 670 -31.67 53.08 -9.03
C SER A 670 -32.60 53.24 -10.25
N HIS A 671 -33.86 53.57 -9.96
CA HIS A 671 -34.99 53.95 -10.85
C HIS A 671 -35.72 52.85 -11.61
#